data_AF-A0A7R9BE87-F1
#
_entry.id   AF-A0A7R9BE87-F1
#
_cell.length_a   1.000
_cell.length_b   1.000
_cell.length_c   1.000
_cell.angle_alpha   90.00
_cell.angle_beta   90.00
_cell.angle_gamma   90.00
#
_symmetry.space_group_name_H-M   'P 1'
#
loop_
_entity.id
_entity.type
_entity.pdbx_description
1 polymer ?
#
loop_
_entity_poly.entity_id
_entity_poly.type
_entity_poly.pdbx_seq_one_letter_code
_entity_poly.pdbx_strand_id
1 'polypeptide(L)'
;MEEISSKRKCCTRRVKIVISVLLGVPFVSLLILVAVCLGNAFNAQKPNWLPITDEEDIHLLPNDEQSRNERITRFQGGLRFPTISTSAEEEAKTDDLERLISYIIQSFPKVHGASERIQFWRLGSESPGYSLLYKIKGDDTRLPPYLLMAHMDVVPVEESLWDFDPFGAVIDDGFIYARGTIDDKNNVFAILEALEYVLIQERRIERTFYVAFGHDEEVGGGKGNKIVSEFLRQDCEVTQLDFILDEGLFIIEKLLPGVSGPVALIGVTEKGSATVDLIVDGMDAGHSSNPPRESTIDILASGITRLRSRPHPLSFDSSSPEYQMLEILAPYPVSSKSSFMFKTVYSNMWLFSGIVASQMSEKRVTDAALRTTTAFTLINGGIKVNVMPSTASATVNHRVHYRQSIEDVVDHDRQAIQDNRIKVVLRNGSYPAHPVSPYGANSGPYRMIAKSILQIYPDVPIGPATLIANTDTRWYLDFTKNIYRFSAIKMDENETSRFHGHNERISVENYLNLINFYYRLMKNCDVDPARKSRFTLQQLIFGESLSYLEKDSVAEEMKIIELKTNAKFKFTPLLSHRDRPDIMICSISSDLSESSVNLAKEELRLLLECRCSEIESSDLRQVEFTMNADDYHYLTHNCEELLYPEVKNYYKMFVIVPPKEFIQGVSQFSVKGDKESKLRFAFRIYDLDNDGYISNIELYTVLKMMVGNNLKEAQLQQIVDKTILFHDKDVDGKISFEEFCAIVGNMDVHTKMVVDV
;
A
#
# COMPACT_ATOMS: atom_id res chain seq x y z
N MET A 1 -17.26 62.05 37.48
CA MET A 1 -17.83 60.76 37.03
C MET A 1 -17.11 60.18 35.80
N GLU A 2 -16.72 61.01 34.82
CA GLU A 2 -16.18 60.54 33.53
C GLU A 2 -14.96 59.62 33.63
N GLU A 3 -14.06 59.84 34.58
CA GLU A 3 -12.86 59.01 34.78
C GLU A 3 -13.18 57.52 35.04
N ILE A 4 -14.30 57.25 35.72
CA ILE A 4 -14.79 55.88 35.98
C ILE A 4 -15.39 55.27 34.71
N SER A 5 -16.06 56.08 33.88
CA SER A 5 -16.52 55.64 32.55
C SER A 5 -15.34 55.32 31.63
N SER A 6 -14.25 56.10 31.67
CA SER A 6 -13.03 55.86 30.91
C SER A 6 -12.37 54.53 31.31
N LYS A 7 -12.15 54.32 32.62
CA LYS A 7 -11.53 53.09 33.14
C LYS A 7 -12.38 51.83 32.84
N ARG A 8 -13.72 51.90 32.92
CA ARG A 8 -14.61 50.81 32.48
C ARG A 8 -14.47 50.53 30.97
N LYS A 9 -14.59 51.55 30.11
CA LYS A 9 -14.45 51.39 28.64
C LYS A 9 -13.10 50.78 28.23
N CYS A 10 -12.01 51.18 28.89
CA CYS A 10 -10.67 50.63 28.64
C CYS A 10 -10.59 49.13 28.98
N CYS A 11 -11.16 48.72 30.13
CA CYS A 11 -11.22 47.31 30.53
C CYS A 11 -12.05 46.47 29.54
N THR A 12 -13.26 46.92 29.17
CA THR A 12 -14.09 46.22 28.18
C THR A 12 -13.41 46.13 26.82
N ARG A 13 -12.66 47.15 26.38
CA ARG A 13 -11.91 47.13 25.12
C ARG A 13 -10.76 46.12 25.14
N ARG A 14 -10.01 46.01 26.24
CA ARG A 14 -8.98 44.97 26.41
C ARG A 14 -9.58 43.56 26.43
N VAL A 15 -10.67 43.34 27.16
CA VAL A 15 -11.38 42.04 27.18
C VAL A 15 -11.90 41.67 25.80
N LYS A 16 -12.52 42.61 25.06
CA LYS A 16 -12.95 42.37 23.66
C LYS A 16 -11.77 42.03 22.74
N ILE A 17 -10.64 42.74 22.83
CA ILE A 17 -9.44 42.42 22.03
C ILE A 17 -8.93 41.01 22.33
N VAL A 18 -8.82 40.64 23.61
CA VAL A 18 -8.38 39.29 24.02
C VAL A 18 -9.34 38.21 23.49
N ILE A 19 -10.66 38.40 23.62
CA ILE A 19 -11.65 37.46 23.06
C ILE A 19 -11.57 37.40 21.52
N SER A 20 -11.42 38.54 20.83
CA SER A 20 -11.28 38.56 19.37
C SER A 20 -9.98 37.94 18.86
N VAL A 21 -8.92 37.87 19.68
CA VAL A 21 -7.70 37.11 19.36
C VAL A 21 -7.89 35.63 19.67
N LEU A 22 -8.47 35.29 20.83
CA LEU A 22 -8.73 33.90 21.25
C LEU A 22 -9.72 33.16 20.35
N LEU A 23 -10.68 33.86 19.72
CA LEU A 23 -11.60 33.27 18.73
C LEU A 23 -11.12 33.44 17.29
N GLY A 24 -10.47 34.58 16.97
CA GLY A 24 -10.02 34.88 15.61
C GLY A 24 -8.82 34.04 15.16
N VAL A 25 -7.87 33.76 16.05
CA VAL A 25 -6.69 32.95 15.69
C VAL A 25 -7.07 31.49 15.37
N PRO A 26 -7.84 30.76 16.20
CA PRO A 26 -8.30 29.41 15.85
C PRO A 26 -9.13 29.35 14.57
N PHE A 27 -10.00 30.35 14.31
CA PHE A 27 -10.78 30.43 13.08
C PHE A 27 -9.89 30.59 11.83
N VAL A 28 -8.88 31.47 11.88
CA VAL A 28 -7.91 31.63 10.77
C VAL A 28 -7.05 30.38 10.62
N SER A 29 -6.58 29.76 11.70
CA SER A 29 -5.86 28.48 11.66
C SER A 29 -6.70 27.35 11.06
N LEU A 30 -8.00 27.29 11.34
CA LEU A 30 -8.92 26.32 10.74
C LEU A 30 -9.13 26.59 9.25
N LEU A 31 -9.27 27.85 8.81
CA LEU A 31 -9.36 28.18 7.39
C LEU A 31 -8.07 27.81 6.63
N ILE A 32 -6.90 28.04 7.23
CA ILE A 32 -5.60 27.61 6.67
C ILE A 32 -5.54 26.08 6.60
N LEU A 33 -5.95 25.36 7.66
CA LEU A 33 -5.98 23.90 7.68
C LEU A 33 -6.90 23.33 6.59
N VAL A 34 -8.10 23.89 6.42
CA VAL A 34 -9.04 23.52 5.36
C VAL A 34 -8.44 23.83 3.98
N ALA A 35 -7.82 24.99 3.78
CA ALA A 35 -7.17 25.34 2.52
C ALA A 35 -6.00 24.40 2.18
N VAL A 36 -5.20 23.98 3.16
CA VAL A 36 -4.15 22.95 2.99
C VAL A 36 -4.77 21.59 2.63
N CYS A 37 -5.81 21.17 3.34
CA CYS A 37 -6.44 19.87 3.07
C CYS A 37 -7.06 19.79 1.67
N LEU A 38 -7.77 20.85 1.26
CA LEU A 38 -8.31 21.02 -0.09
C LEU A 38 -7.18 21.11 -1.14
N GLY A 39 -6.12 21.86 -0.85
CA GLY A 39 -4.94 21.98 -1.71
C GLY A 39 -4.28 20.63 -1.97
N ASN A 40 -4.13 19.80 -0.95
CA ASN A 40 -3.62 18.42 -1.09
C ASN A 40 -4.60 17.56 -1.90
N ALA A 41 -5.92 17.67 -1.66
CA ALA A 41 -6.93 16.95 -2.44
C ALA A 41 -6.93 17.32 -3.94
N PHE A 42 -6.74 18.59 -4.28
CA PHE A 42 -6.61 19.02 -5.68
C PHE A 42 -5.28 18.58 -6.31
N ASN A 43 -4.17 18.63 -5.56
CA ASN A 43 -2.84 18.26 -6.05
C ASN A 43 -2.56 16.73 -6.05
N ALA A 44 -3.40 15.91 -5.43
CA ALA A 44 -3.22 14.45 -5.43
C ALA A 44 -3.36 13.86 -6.85
N GLN A 45 -2.25 13.29 -7.36
CA GLN A 45 -2.07 12.68 -8.68
C GLN A 45 -1.76 11.18 -8.54
N LYS A 46 -2.03 10.37 -9.58
CA LYS A 46 -1.64 8.95 -9.62
C LYS A 46 -0.12 8.81 -9.42
N PRO A 47 0.38 7.77 -8.72
CA PRO A 47 1.81 7.63 -8.47
C PRO A 47 2.65 7.54 -9.75
N ASN A 48 3.60 8.46 -9.91
CA ASN A 48 4.46 8.60 -11.11
C ASN A 48 5.40 7.42 -11.38
N TRP A 49 5.59 6.52 -10.40
CA TRP A 49 6.41 5.32 -10.54
C TRP A 49 5.66 4.14 -11.16
N LEU A 50 4.32 4.21 -11.25
CA LEU A 50 3.52 3.24 -11.98
C LEU A 50 3.93 3.29 -13.46
N PRO A 51 4.28 2.15 -14.07
CA PRO A 51 4.72 2.13 -15.45
C PRO A 51 3.54 2.45 -16.38
N ILE A 52 3.77 3.35 -17.33
CA ILE A 52 2.84 3.55 -18.45
C ILE A 52 2.79 2.25 -19.25
N THR A 53 1.58 1.78 -19.53
CA THR A 53 1.32 0.59 -20.35
C THR A 53 0.70 1.03 -21.67
N ASP A 54 1.54 1.24 -22.68
CA ASP A 54 1.08 1.48 -24.04
C ASP A 54 0.31 0.25 -24.54
N GLU A 55 -0.80 0.45 -25.27
CA GLU A 55 -1.63 -0.66 -25.77
C GLU A 55 -0.83 -1.64 -26.65
N GLU A 56 0.19 -1.14 -27.36
CA GLU A 56 1.10 -1.95 -28.18
C GLU A 56 1.99 -2.92 -27.37
N ASP A 57 2.25 -2.68 -26.07
CA ASP A 57 2.94 -3.68 -25.23
C ASP A 57 1.96 -4.78 -24.75
N ILE A 58 0.63 -4.63 -24.88
CA ILE A 58 -0.38 -5.57 -24.35
C ILE A 58 -0.57 -6.80 -25.27
N HIS A 59 0.52 -7.51 -25.55
CA HIS A 59 0.47 -8.88 -26.07
C HIS A 59 0.10 -9.87 -24.95
N LEU A 60 -1.06 -10.50 -25.08
CA LEU A 60 -1.57 -11.58 -24.21
C LEU A 60 -1.42 -12.96 -24.89
N LEU A 61 -1.85 -14.04 -24.25
CA LEU A 61 -1.97 -15.36 -24.91
C LEU A 61 -3.11 -15.37 -25.94
N PRO A 62 -3.08 -16.26 -26.95
CA PRO A 62 -4.19 -16.48 -27.88
C PRO A 62 -5.50 -16.76 -27.14
N ASN A 63 -6.56 -16.03 -27.47
CA ASN A 63 -7.89 -16.11 -26.86
C ASN A 63 -8.97 -16.60 -27.86
N ASP A 64 -8.54 -17.32 -28.90
CA ASP A 64 -9.45 -18.09 -29.74
C ASP A 64 -10.13 -19.20 -28.92
N GLU A 65 -11.26 -19.70 -29.41
CA GLU A 65 -12.08 -20.65 -28.68
C GLU A 65 -11.37 -21.98 -28.40
N GLN A 66 -10.54 -22.48 -29.32
CA GLN A 66 -9.80 -23.72 -29.11
C GLN A 66 -8.77 -23.55 -28.00
N SER A 67 -7.84 -22.59 -28.15
CA SER A 67 -6.81 -22.28 -27.15
C SER A 67 -7.40 -22.02 -25.77
N ARG A 68 -8.53 -21.31 -25.69
CA ARG A 68 -9.21 -21.01 -24.43
C ARG A 68 -9.79 -22.28 -23.80
N ASN A 69 -10.52 -23.09 -24.56
CA ASN A 69 -11.15 -24.31 -24.06
C ASN A 69 -10.11 -25.37 -23.68
N GLU A 70 -8.97 -25.45 -24.36
CA GLU A 70 -7.84 -26.35 -24.02
C GLU A 70 -7.18 -26.01 -22.66
N ARG A 71 -7.11 -24.72 -22.29
CA ARG A 71 -6.61 -24.29 -20.97
C ARG A 71 -7.60 -24.59 -19.85
N ILE A 72 -8.88 -24.29 -20.09
CA ILE A 72 -9.97 -24.61 -19.14
C ILE A 72 -10.05 -26.12 -18.89
N THR A 73 -9.96 -26.94 -19.95
CA THR A 73 -10.02 -28.40 -19.86
C THR A 73 -8.88 -28.97 -19.02
N ARG A 74 -7.65 -28.44 -19.18
CA ARG A 74 -6.49 -28.87 -18.36
C ARG A 74 -6.67 -28.50 -16.89
N PHE A 75 -7.15 -27.30 -16.60
CA PHE A 75 -7.44 -26.90 -15.22
C PHE A 75 -8.56 -27.74 -14.57
N GLN A 76 -9.66 -27.98 -15.28
CA GLN A 76 -10.71 -28.92 -14.85
C GLN A 76 -10.18 -30.35 -14.60
N GLY A 77 -9.13 -30.77 -15.31
CA GLY A 77 -8.43 -32.02 -15.02
C GLY A 77 -7.69 -31.99 -13.68
N GLY A 78 -6.91 -30.94 -13.41
CA GLY A 78 -6.19 -30.78 -12.14
C GLY A 78 -7.09 -30.68 -10.90
N LEU A 79 -8.25 -30.04 -11.06
CA LEU A 79 -9.26 -29.89 -10.01
C LEU A 79 -9.93 -31.22 -9.60
N ARG A 80 -9.88 -32.26 -10.45
CA ARG A 80 -10.49 -33.58 -10.20
C ARG A 80 -9.71 -34.50 -9.27
N PHE A 81 -8.52 -34.10 -8.83
CA PHE A 81 -7.69 -34.89 -7.92
C PHE A 81 -7.87 -34.37 -6.47
N PRO A 82 -8.45 -35.16 -5.55
CA PRO A 82 -8.74 -34.74 -4.18
C PRO A 82 -7.50 -34.84 -3.29
N THR A 83 -6.53 -33.97 -3.56
CA THR A 83 -5.23 -33.81 -2.86
C THR A 83 -5.39 -33.19 -1.46
N ILE A 84 -6.27 -33.76 -0.65
CA ILE A 84 -6.68 -33.20 0.63
C ILE A 84 -5.60 -33.38 1.69
N SER A 85 -5.22 -32.28 2.34
CA SER A 85 -4.41 -32.23 3.56
C SER A 85 -5.32 -32.12 4.80
N THR A 86 -5.09 -32.96 5.82
CA THR A 86 -5.93 -33.00 7.05
C THR A 86 -5.16 -32.58 8.31
N SER A 87 -3.89 -32.98 8.43
CA SER A 87 -2.99 -32.58 9.50
C SER A 87 -1.53 -32.76 9.08
N ALA A 88 -0.60 -32.10 9.76
CA ALA A 88 0.84 -32.24 9.49
C ALA A 88 1.40 -33.62 9.92
N GLU A 89 0.69 -34.33 10.80
CA GLU A 89 1.09 -35.63 11.34
C GLU A 89 0.61 -36.78 10.44
N GLU A 90 -0.58 -36.66 9.85
CA GLU A 90 -1.06 -37.59 8.83
C GLU A 90 -0.29 -37.42 7.50
N GLU A 91 -0.29 -38.47 6.69
CA GLU A 91 0.11 -38.38 5.29
C GLU A 91 -1.12 -37.97 4.47
N ALA A 92 -1.04 -36.86 3.73
CA ALA A 92 -2.00 -36.52 2.69
C ALA A 92 -2.12 -37.69 1.70
N LYS A 93 -3.23 -37.79 0.97
CA LYS A 93 -3.50 -38.91 0.05
C LYS A 93 -2.46 -38.96 -1.08
N THR A 94 -1.38 -39.69 -0.85
CA THR A 94 -0.19 -39.80 -1.72
C THR A 94 -0.55 -40.26 -3.13
N ASP A 95 -1.47 -41.21 -3.22
CA ASP A 95 -2.10 -41.68 -4.47
C ASP A 95 -2.70 -40.54 -5.31
N ASP A 96 -3.39 -39.58 -4.70
CA ASP A 96 -4.05 -38.47 -5.41
C ASP A 96 -3.07 -37.36 -5.79
N LEU A 97 -2.01 -37.14 -4.99
CA LEU A 97 -0.88 -36.29 -5.37
C LEU A 97 -0.10 -36.88 -6.55
N GLU A 98 0.22 -38.17 -6.54
CA GLU A 98 0.91 -38.85 -7.66
C GLU A 98 0.09 -38.79 -8.95
N ARG A 99 -1.25 -38.93 -8.86
CA ARG A 99 -2.16 -38.78 -10.01
C ARG A 99 -2.16 -37.35 -10.55
N LEU A 100 -2.22 -36.33 -9.67
CA LEU A 100 -2.14 -34.92 -10.07
C LEU A 100 -0.80 -34.59 -10.73
N ILE A 101 0.32 -35.04 -10.16
CA ILE A 101 1.67 -34.83 -10.70
C ILE A 101 1.83 -35.54 -12.05
N SER A 102 1.37 -36.79 -12.15
CA SER A 102 1.32 -37.53 -13.41
C SER A 102 0.49 -36.80 -14.48
N TYR A 103 -0.61 -36.18 -14.09
CA TYR A 103 -1.46 -35.38 -14.98
C TYR A 103 -0.80 -34.07 -15.41
N ILE A 104 -0.12 -33.36 -14.50
CA ILE A 104 0.68 -32.16 -14.77
C ILE A 104 1.80 -32.48 -15.78
N ILE A 105 2.56 -33.55 -15.56
CA ILE A 105 3.65 -33.98 -16.45
C ILE A 105 3.14 -34.26 -17.87
N GLN A 106 1.95 -34.87 -18.00
CA GLN A 106 1.31 -35.14 -19.29
C GLN A 106 0.69 -33.88 -19.94
N SER A 107 0.23 -32.92 -19.15
CA SER A 107 -0.51 -31.73 -19.61
C SER A 107 0.38 -30.57 -20.07
N PHE A 108 1.67 -30.59 -19.72
CA PHE A 108 2.65 -29.54 -20.01
C PHE A 108 3.95 -30.14 -20.61
N PRO A 109 3.90 -30.66 -21.85
CA PRO A 109 4.99 -31.45 -22.43
C PRO A 109 6.23 -30.66 -22.85
N LYS A 110 6.18 -29.32 -23.01
CA LYS A 110 7.39 -28.50 -23.17
C LYS A 110 8.05 -28.20 -21.82
N VAL A 111 7.27 -28.00 -20.75
CA VAL A 111 7.79 -27.84 -19.38
C VAL A 111 8.54 -29.10 -18.92
N HIS A 112 7.99 -30.28 -19.21
CA HIS A 112 8.56 -31.57 -18.79
C HIS A 112 9.39 -32.28 -19.88
N GLY A 113 9.60 -31.62 -21.02
CA GLY A 113 10.37 -32.15 -22.14
C GLY A 113 11.88 -32.10 -21.90
N ALA A 114 12.63 -33.03 -22.49
CA ALA A 114 14.09 -33.04 -22.41
C ALA A 114 14.68 -31.80 -23.10
N SER A 115 15.18 -30.86 -22.29
CA SER A 115 15.70 -29.56 -22.74
C SER A 115 16.84 -29.10 -21.83
N GLU A 116 17.97 -28.65 -22.40
CA GLU A 116 19.08 -28.07 -21.62
C GLU A 116 18.72 -26.78 -20.88
N ARG A 117 17.56 -26.18 -21.20
CA ARG A 117 17.06 -24.95 -20.55
C ARG A 117 16.27 -25.25 -19.27
N ILE A 118 15.75 -26.46 -19.08
CA ILE A 118 14.86 -26.78 -17.96
C ILE A 118 15.48 -27.89 -17.12
N GLN A 119 15.56 -27.67 -15.82
CA GLN A 119 15.82 -28.72 -14.84
C GLN A 119 14.58 -28.87 -13.97
N PHE A 120 14.18 -30.12 -13.71
CA PHE A 120 12.97 -30.47 -12.98
C PHE A 120 13.33 -31.49 -11.90
N TRP A 121 12.87 -31.24 -10.67
CA TRP A 121 13.02 -32.14 -9.53
C TRP A 121 11.66 -32.37 -8.88
N ARG A 122 11.49 -33.58 -8.38
CA ARG A 122 10.45 -33.94 -7.42
C ARG A 122 11.14 -34.10 -6.05
N LEU A 123 10.57 -33.52 -5.00
CA LEU A 123 11.24 -33.28 -3.73
C LEU A 123 10.33 -33.55 -2.52
N GLY A 124 10.97 -33.83 -1.38
CA GLY A 124 10.32 -34.24 -0.13
C GLY A 124 9.75 -35.66 -0.18
N SER A 125 8.93 -35.98 0.83
CA SER A 125 7.87 -37.00 0.85
C SER A 125 8.09 -38.48 1.27
N GLU A 126 9.15 -39.27 1.08
CA GLU A 126 10.38 -39.17 0.28
C GLU A 126 10.17 -39.61 -1.21
N SER A 127 11.20 -40.21 -1.82
CA SER A 127 11.35 -40.53 -3.25
C SER A 127 10.18 -41.30 -3.90
N PRO A 128 9.66 -40.86 -5.06
CA PRO A 128 10.18 -39.78 -5.91
C PRO A 128 9.87 -38.35 -5.43
N GLY A 129 9.06 -38.16 -4.39
CA GLY A 129 8.69 -36.84 -3.85
C GLY A 129 7.47 -36.20 -4.52
N TYR A 130 6.70 -35.41 -3.78
CA TYR A 130 5.47 -34.77 -4.29
C TYR A 130 5.59 -33.25 -4.53
N SER A 131 6.50 -32.54 -3.86
CA SER A 131 6.74 -31.13 -4.19
C SER A 131 7.52 -31.03 -5.51
N LEU A 132 7.18 -30.05 -6.33
CA LEU A 132 7.75 -29.87 -7.67
C LEU A 132 8.64 -28.63 -7.70
N LEU A 133 9.89 -28.78 -8.16
CA LEU A 133 10.80 -27.66 -8.39
C LEU A 133 11.24 -27.65 -9.85
N TYR A 134 11.04 -26.51 -10.51
CA TYR A 134 11.54 -26.23 -11.86
C TYR A 134 12.58 -25.12 -11.79
N LYS A 135 13.64 -25.24 -12.60
CA LYS A 135 14.62 -24.20 -12.88
C LYS A 135 14.66 -23.95 -14.37
N ILE A 136 14.30 -22.74 -14.76
CA ILE A 136 14.30 -22.25 -16.12
C ILE A 136 15.57 -21.43 -16.27
N LYS A 137 16.56 -21.97 -16.98
CA LYS A 137 17.86 -21.35 -17.20
C LYS A 137 17.71 -20.14 -18.13
N GLY A 138 18.09 -18.96 -17.65
CA GLY A 138 18.26 -17.76 -18.47
C GLY A 138 19.63 -17.74 -19.14
N ASP A 139 19.74 -16.97 -20.21
CA ASP A 139 20.99 -16.80 -20.95
C ASP A 139 22.03 -15.94 -20.20
N ASP A 140 21.60 -15.07 -19.27
CA ASP A 140 22.49 -14.14 -18.56
C ASP A 140 22.59 -14.43 -17.05
N THR A 141 23.71 -15.04 -16.68
CA THR A 141 24.05 -15.42 -15.30
C THR A 141 24.34 -14.24 -14.36
N ARG A 142 24.37 -13.00 -14.87
CA ARG A 142 24.54 -11.78 -14.05
C ARG A 142 23.23 -11.27 -13.45
N LEU A 143 22.08 -11.71 -13.96
CA LEU A 143 20.78 -11.29 -13.43
C LEU A 143 20.39 -12.19 -12.25
N PRO A 144 20.11 -11.63 -11.05
CA PRO A 144 19.66 -12.43 -9.92
C PRO A 144 18.34 -13.14 -10.26
N PRO A 145 18.23 -14.45 -9.98
CA PRO A 145 17.04 -15.22 -10.32
C PRO A 145 15.85 -14.85 -9.44
N TYR A 146 14.63 -15.06 -9.93
CA TYR A 146 13.40 -14.94 -9.13
C TYR A 146 12.76 -16.31 -8.92
N LEU A 147 11.84 -16.39 -7.96
CA LEU A 147 11.05 -17.58 -7.65
C LEU A 147 9.55 -17.25 -7.76
N LEU A 148 8.80 -18.12 -8.43
CA LEU A 148 7.34 -18.18 -8.36
C LEU A 148 6.93 -19.36 -7.48
N MET A 149 5.90 -19.16 -6.66
CA MET A 149 5.36 -20.15 -5.73
C MET A 149 3.84 -20.32 -5.90
N ALA A 150 3.36 -21.49 -5.50
CA ALA A 150 1.96 -21.89 -5.36
C ALA A 150 1.91 -23.25 -4.60
N HIS A 151 0.72 -23.77 -4.26
CA HIS A 151 0.56 -25.11 -3.66
C HIS A 151 -0.46 -26.01 -4.38
N MET A 152 -0.34 -27.33 -4.17
CA MET A 152 -1.13 -28.36 -4.89
C MET A 152 -2.10 -29.14 -4.01
N ASP A 153 -1.96 -29.06 -2.69
CA ASP A 153 -2.90 -29.64 -1.74
C ASP A 153 -4.09 -28.70 -1.49
N VAL A 154 -5.06 -29.15 -0.69
CA VAL A 154 -6.32 -28.42 -0.44
C VAL A 154 -6.93 -28.81 0.90
N VAL A 155 -7.66 -27.90 1.56
CA VAL A 155 -8.45 -28.24 2.76
C VAL A 155 -9.58 -29.22 2.47
N PRO A 156 -10.05 -29.96 3.50
CA PRO A 156 -11.22 -30.83 3.41
C PRO A 156 -12.50 -30.12 2.92
N VAL A 157 -13.49 -30.94 2.59
CA VAL A 157 -14.82 -30.51 2.12
C VAL A 157 -15.92 -31.23 2.90
N GLU A 158 -16.99 -30.50 3.23
CA GLU A 158 -18.24 -31.09 3.71
C GLU A 158 -19.20 -31.21 2.53
N GLU A 159 -19.20 -32.37 1.86
CA GLU A 159 -19.92 -32.62 0.60
C GLU A 159 -21.42 -32.24 0.65
N SER A 160 -22.07 -32.45 1.81
CA SER A 160 -23.48 -32.12 2.04
C SER A 160 -23.84 -30.63 2.03
N LEU A 161 -22.84 -29.74 1.97
CA LEU A 161 -23.01 -28.29 1.91
C LEU A 161 -22.55 -27.67 0.57
N TRP A 162 -22.30 -28.48 -0.46
CA TRP A 162 -22.00 -28.02 -1.82
C TRP A 162 -23.18 -28.31 -2.77
N ASP A 163 -23.41 -27.40 -3.71
CA ASP A 163 -24.42 -27.53 -4.77
C ASP A 163 -23.92 -28.39 -5.95
N PHE A 164 -22.60 -28.53 -6.08
CA PHE A 164 -21.89 -29.34 -7.08
C PHE A 164 -20.89 -30.28 -6.41
N ASP A 165 -20.50 -31.35 -7.10
CA ASP A 165 -19.39 -32.22 -6.68
C ASP A 165 -18.12 -31.37 -6.43
N PRO A 166 -17.55 -31.34 -5.20
CA PRO A 166 -16.38 -30.52 -4.88
C PRO A 166 -15.14 -30.84 -5.72
N PHE A 167 -15.08 -32.01 -6.36
CA PHE A 167 -14.00 -32.41 -7.26
C PHE A 167 -14.51 -32.72 -8.68
N GLY A 168 -15.76 -32.40 -9.02
CA GLY A 168 -16.30 -32.59 -10.38
C GLY A 168 -15.73 -31.61 -11.41
N ALA A 169 -15.29 -30.43 -10.95
CA ALA A 169 -14.89 -29.29 -11.76
C ALA A 169 -15.97 -28.89 -12.79
N VAL A 170 -17.19 -28.65 -12.28
CA VAL A 170 -18.37 -28.31 -13.09
C VAL A 170 -18.28 -26.86 -13.55
N ILE A 171 -18.67 -26.57 -14.79
CA ILE A 171 -18.81 -25.18 -15.27
C ILE A 171 -20.30 -24.83 -15.28
N ASP A 172 -20.67 -23.79 -14.54
CA ASP A 172 -22.02 -23.22 -14.52
C ASP A 172 -21.97 -21.69 -14.35
N ASP A 173 -22.89 -20.97 -15.00
CA ASP A 173 -22.94 -19.49 -15.06
C ASP A 173 -21.59 -18.77 -15.34
N GLY A 174 -20.69 -19.41 -16.08
CA GLY A 174 -19.34 -18.88 -16.38
C GLY A 174 -18.29 -19.06 -15.27
N PHE A 175 -18.64 -19.75 -14.19
CA PHE A 175 -17.74 -20.14 -13.10
C PHE A 175 -17.40 -21.63 -13.18
N ILE A 176 -16.18 -21.98 -12.79
CA ILE A 176 -15.74 -23.35 -12.53
C ILE A 176 -15.90 -23.60 -11.03
N TYR A 177 -16.69 -24.59 -10.64
CA TYR A 177 -16.93 -25.00 -9.24
C TYR A 177 -16.12 -26.25 -8.89
N ALA A 178 -15.18 -26.12 -7.95
CA ALA A 178 -14.43 -27.19 -7.29
C ALA A 178 -13.60 -26.63 -6.13
N ARG A 179 -13.12 -27.49 -5.24
CA ARG A 179 -12.06 -27.18 -4.27
C ARG A 179 -10.71 -27.03 -5.00
N GLY A 180 -9.98 -25.94 -4.73
CA GLY A 180 -8.71 -25.62 -5.40
C GLY A 180 -8.83 -24.73 -6.64
N THR A 181 -9.99 -24.12 -6.85
CA THR A 181 -10.25 -23.12 -7.90
C THR A 181 -9.68 -21.73 -7.60
N ILE A 182 -9.53 -21.38 -6.32
CA ILE A 182 -8.93 -20.10 -5.87
C ILE A 182 -7.79 -20.28 -4.86
N ASP A 183 -7.53 -21.51 -4.43
CA ASP A 183 -6.63 -21.86 -3.31
C ASP A 183 -6.10 -23.32 -3.43
N ASP A 184 -4.99 -23.60 -4.13
CA ASP A 184 -4.24 -22.69 -5.01
C ASP A 184 -3.85 -23.31 -6.38
N LYS A 185 -4.56 -24.37 -6.81
CA LYS A 185 -4.28 -25.02 -8.11
C LYS A 185 -4.46 -24.08 -9.30
N ASN A 186 -5.21 -22.98 -9.15
CA ASN A 186 -5.25 -21.86 -10.07
C ASN A 186 -3.88 -21.27 -10.37
N ASN A 187 -3.04 -20.96 -9.36
CA ASN A 187 -1.71 -20.40 -9.61
C ASN A 187 -0.77 -21.48 -10.17
N VAL A 188 -0.82 -22.71 -9.64
CA VAL A 188 -0.04 -23.85 -10.18
C VAL A 188 -0.27 -24.02 -11.68
N PHE A 189 -1.53 -24.15 -12.10
CA PHE A 189 -1.86 -24.32 -13.51
C PHE A 189 -1.61 -23.04 -14.30
N ALA A 190 -1.89 -21.85 -13.78
CA ALA A 190 -1.64 -20.61 -14.51
C ALA A 190 -0.16 -20.31 -14.76
N ILE A 191 0.73 -20.65 -13.81
CA ILE A 191 2.19 -20.56 -13.97
C ILE A 191 2.66 -21.58 -15.03
N LEU A 192 2.16 -22.81 -14.99
CA LEU A 192 2.50 -23.85 -15.97
C LEU A 192 2.01 -23.51 -17.38
N GLU A 193 0.80 -22.95 -17.52
CA GLU A 193 0.25 -22.47 -18.80
C GLU A 193 1.07 -21.32 -19.40
N ALA A 194 1.45 -20.34 -18.57
CA ALA A 194 2.31 -19.25 -18.99
C ALA A 194 3.68 -19.76 -19.43
N LEU A 195 4.28 -20.68 -18.67
CA LEU A 195 5.60 -21.24 -18.95
C LEU A 195 5.60 -22.13 -20.20
N GLU A 196 4.65 -23.06 -20.33
CA GLU A 196 4.46 -23.90 -21.52
C GLU A 196 4.31 -23.02 -22.77
N TYR A 197 3.53 -21.94 -22.71
CA TYR A 197 3.40 -21.01 -23.83
C TYR A 197 4.70 -20.25 -24.15
N VAL A 198 5.46 -19.77 -23.16
CA VAL A 198 6.79 -19.14 -23.37
C VAL A 198 7.74 -20.10 -24.08
N LEU A 199 7.71 -21.38 -23.72
CA LEU A 199 8.54 -22.44 -24.29
C LEU A 199 8.08 -22.87 -25.69
N ILE A 200 6.77 -22.94 -25.95
CA ILE A 200 6.20 -23.19 -27.30
C ILE A 200 6.61 -22.08 -28.28
N GLN A 201 6.65 -20.84 -27.82
CA GLN A 201 7.06 -19.68 -28.63
C GLN A 201 8.59 -19.57 -28.83
N GLU A 202 9.37 -20.53 -28.32
CA GLU A 202 10.84 -20.61 -28.40
C GLU A 202 11.55 -19.28 -28.06
N ARG A 203 10.95 -18.51 -27.13
CA ARG A 203 11.44 -17.18 -26.77
C ARG A 203 12.76 -17.26 -26.04
N ARG A 204 13.63 -16.29 -26.32
CA ARG A 204 14.87 -16.08 -25.56
C ARG A 204 14.52 -15.61 -24.15
N ILE A 205 14.94 -16.39 -23.15
CA ILE A 205 14.82 -16.09 -21.72
C ILE A 205 16.19 -15.60 -21.26
N GLU A 206 16.26 -14.37 -20.78
CA GLU A 206 17.51 -13.72 -20.33
C GLU A 206 17.77 -14.05 -18.86
N ARG A 207 16.75 -14.00 -18.02
CA ARG A 207 16.88 -14.18 -16.56
C ARG A 207 16.56 -15.61 -16.15
N THR A 208 17.45 -16.22 -15.35
CA THR A 208 17.14 -17.52 -14.72
C THR A 208 16.00 -17.36 -13.72
N PHE A 209 15.09 -18.32 -13.64
CA PHE A 209 14.07 -18.33 -12.60
C PHE A 209 13.67 -19.72 -12.16
N TYR A 210 13.03 -19.78 -11.00
CA TYR A 210 12.56 -21.00 -10.38
C TYR A 210 11.03 -20.96 -10.25
N VAL A 211 10.42 -22.14 -10.25
CA VAL A 211 9.02 -22.34 -9.88
C VAL A 211 8.98 -23.48 -8.86
N ALA A 212 8.40 -23.23 -7.68
CA ALA A 212 8.26 -24.22 -6.62
C ALA A 212 6.78 -24.44 -6.29
N PHE A 213 6.35 -25.70 -6.22
CA PHE A 213 5.00 -26.08 -5.83
C PHE A 213 4.99 -26.91 -4.55
N GLY A 214 4.26 -26.42 -3.55
CA GLY A 214 3.99 -27.10 -2.28
C GLY A 214 3.08 -28.32 -2.44
N HIS A 215 3.08 -29.20 -1.44
CA HIS A 215 2.17 -30.36 -1.37
C HIS A 215 1.62 -30.60 0.06
N ASP A 216 1.86 -29.65 0.97
CA ASP A 216 1.39 -29.67 2.35
C ASP A 216 1.20 -28.25 2.95
N GLU A 217 0.95 -27.20 2.15
CA GLU A 217 0.85 -25.79 2.65
C GLU A 217 -0.23 -25.68 3.73
N GLU A 218 -1.40 -26.25 3.45
CA GLU A 218 -2.62 -26.23 4.28
C GLU A 218 -2.40 -26.82 5.70
N VAL A 219 -1.30 -27.57 5.88
CA VAL A 219 -0.84 -28.11 7.16
C VAL A 219 0.55 -27.61 7.58
N GLY A 220 1.22 -26.84 6.72
CA GLY A 220 2.33 -25.96 7.06
C GLY A 220 3.60 -26.07 6.20
N GLY A 221 3.57 -26.74 5.04
CA GLY A 221 4.69 -26.82 4.09
C GLY A 221 5.96 -27.49 4.61
N GLY A 222 5.87 -28.18 5.75
CA GLY A 222 7.01 -28.72 6.49
C GLY A 222 7.66 -29.93 5.83
N LYS A 223 6.93 -30.64 4.96
CA LYS A 223 7.38 -31.79 4.16
C LYS A 223 7.65 -31.38 2.70
N GLY A 224 7.01 -30.32 2.21
CA GLY A 224 7.12 -29.76 0.87
C GLY A 224 8.09 -28.58 0.79
N ASN A 225 7.56 -27.36 0.75
CA ASN A 225 8.34 -26.16 0.42
C ASN A 225 9.51 -25.87 1.39
N LYS A 226 9.45 -26.32 2.65
CA LYS A 226 10.63 -26.34 3.53
C LYS A 226 11.79 -27.11 2.90
N ILE A 227 11.54 -28.32 2.42
CA ILE A 227 12.56 -29.19 1.80
C ILE A 227 12.98 -28.61 0.44
N VAL A 228 12.07 -27.99 -0.30
CA VAL A 228 12.40 -27.28 -1.55
C VAL A 228 13.33 -26.09 -1.28
N SER A 229 13.12 -25.30 -0.21
CA SER A 229 14.03 -24.21 0.20
C SER A 229 15.39 -24.73 0.69
N GLU A 230 15.42 -25.86 1.41
CA GLU A 230 16.66 -26.51 1.82
C GLU A 230 17.47 -27.01 0.61
N PHE A 231 16.83 -27.62 -0.40
CA PHE A 231 17.43 -28.06 -1.66
C PHE A 231 17.85 -26.89 -2.57
N LEU A 232 17.03 -25.84 -2.66
CA LEU A 232 17.33 -24.63 -3.45
C LEU A 232 18.63 -23.94 -2.96
N ARG A 233 18.85 -23.97 -1.65
CA ARG A 233 20.05 -23.42 -0.98
C ARG A 233 21.28 -24.32 -1.11
N GLN A 234 21.11 -25.64 -1.03
CA GLN A 234 22.21 -26.62 -0.99
C GLN A 234 22.59 -27.14 -2.39
N ASP A 235 21.67 -27.82 -3.07
CA ASP A 235 21.92 -28.53 -4.33
C ASP A 235 21.83 -27.62 -5.57
N CYS A 236 21.02 -26.56 -5.51
CA CYS A 236 20.95 -25.53 -6.56
C CYS A 236 21.89 -24.34 -6.33
N GLU A 237 22.62 -24.32 -5.20
CA GLU A 237 23.57 -23.27 -4.77
C GLU A 237 23.01 -21.83 -4.79
N VAL A 238 21.69 -21.65 -4.62
CA VAL A 238 21.07 -20.32 -4.66
C VAL A 238 21.29 -19.59 -3.33
N THR A 239 22.15 -18.58 -3.35
CA THR A 239 22.45 -17.72 -2.20
C THR A 239 21.61 -16.46 -2.12
N GLN A 240 21.01 -16.02 -3.24
CA GLN A 240 20.16 -14.83 -3.31
C GLN A 240 19.14 -14.95 -4.45
N LEU A 241 17.92 -14.44 -4.20
CA LEU A 241 16.89 -14.18 -5.22
C LEU A 241 16.71 -12.66 -5.41
N ASP A 242 16.27 -12.23 -6.60
CA ASP A 242 15.84 -10.84 -6.82
C ASP A 242 14.52 -10.59 -6.09
N PHE A 243 13.53 -11.46 -6.31
CA PHE A 243 12.27 -11.48 -5.60
C PHE A 243 11.64 -12.87 -5.55
N ILE A 244 10.65 -13.01 -4.66
CA ILE A 244 9.72 -14.13 -4.59
C ILE A 244 8.31 -13.57 -4.85
N LEU A 245 7.53 -14.26 -5.66
CA LEU A 245 6.08 -14.06 -5.74
C LEU A 245 5.37 -15.37 -5.42
N ASP A 246 4.49 -15.31 -4.44
CA ASP A 246 3.62 -16.38 -3.98
C ASP A 246 2.14 -15.96 -4.12
N GLU A 247 1.22 -16.84 -3.76
CA GLU A 247 -0.21 -16.56 -3.61
C GLU A 247 -0.53 -15.41 -2.63
N GLY A 248 -1.80 -15.00 -2.48
CA GLY A 248 -2.28 -14.44 -1.21
C GLY A 248 -3.27 -13.27 -1.27
N LEU A 249 -2.91 -12.13 -1.89
CA LEU A 249 -3.83 -10.99 -2.04
C LEU A 249 -4.28 -10.79 -3.49
N PHE A 250 -5.40 -10.09 -3.67
CA PHE A 250 -6.20 -10.13 -4.91
C PHE A 250 -6.60 -8.74 -5.40
N ILE A 251 -7.40 -8.70 -6.47
CA ILE A 251 -8.03 -7.48 -6.99
C ILE A 251 -9.46 -7.40 -6.44
N ILE A 252 -9.65 -6.62 -5.38
CA ILE A 252 -10.90 -6.60 -4.59
C ILE A 252 -11.76 -5.39 -4.97
N GLU A 253 -13.04 -5.61 -5.29
CA GLU A 253 -14.02 -4.53 -5.45
C GLU A 253 -14.58 -4.02 -4.12
N LYS A 254 -14.91 -2.72 -4.04
CA LYS A 254 -15.75 -2.09 -2.99
C LYS A 254 -15.24 -2.16 -1.53
N LEU A 255 -14.06 -2.73 -1.30
CA LEU A 255 -13.48 -2.96 0.03
C LEU A 255 -13.43 -1.71 0.92
N LEU A 256 -13.09 -0.56 0.33
CA LEU A 256 -12.72 0.66 1.04
C LEU A 256 -13.78 1.77 0.87
N PRO A 257 -14.12 2.52 1.94
CA PRO A 257 -15.12 3.59 1.90
C PRO A 257 -14.95 4.55 0.71
N GLY A 258 -16.00 4.62 -0.10
CA GLY A 258 -16.07 5.48 -1.29
C GLY A 258 -15.38 4.94 -2.54
N VAL A 259 -14.40 4.04 -2.44
CA VAL A 259 -13.72 3.45 -3.61
C VAL A 259 -14.66 2.45 -4.29
N SER A 260 -15.24 2.86 -5.43
CA SER A 260 -16.25 2.08 -6.15
C SER A 260 -15.69 1.15 -7.23
N GLY A 261 -14.40 1.23 -7.52
CA GLY A 261 -13.73 0.33 -8.47
C GLY A 261 -13.05 -0.86 -7.79
N PRO A 262 -12.47 -1.79 -8.58
CA PRO A 262 -11.48 -2.74 -8.09
C PRO A 262 -10.22 -2.02 -7.58
N VAL A 263 -9.53 -2.64 -6.62
CA VAL A 263 -8.18 -2.27 -6.16
C VAL A 263 -7.32 -3.52 -6.11
N ALA A 264 -6.15 -3.50 -6.76
CA ALA A 264 -5.17 -4.56 -6.64
C ALA A 264 -4.32 -4.36 -5.38
N LEU A 265 -4.35 -5.33 -4.46
CA LEU A 265 -3.58 -5.29 -3.23
C LEU A 265 -2.44 -6.30 -3.32
N ILE A 266 -1.19 -5.83 -3.29
CA ILE A 266 -0.01 -6.71 -3.26
C ILE A 266 0.39 -6.93 -1.80
N GLY A 267 0.43 -8.19 -1.36
CA GLY A 267 0.86 -8.56 -0.02
C GLY A 267 2.36 -8.35 0.17
N VAL A 268 2.76 -7.28 0.84
CA VAL A 268 4.18 -6.91 1.08
C VAL A 268 4.72 -7.42 2.41
N THR A 269 3.84 -7.87 3.30
CA THR A 269 4.12 -8.45 4.62
C THR A 269 2.98 -9.42 4.96
N GLU A 270 3.20 -10.27 5.96
CA GLU A 270 2.33 -11.38 6.34
C GLU A 270 2.34 -11.52 7.86
N LYS A 271 1.20 -11.86 8.46
CA LYS A 271 1.06 -11.97 9.91
C LYS A 271 1.69 -13.25 10.45
N GLY A 272 2.34 -13.16 11.60
CA GLY A 272 2.88 -14.34 12.29
C GLY A 272 1.76 -15.14 12.97
N SER A 273 2.10 -16.30 13.53
CA SER A 273 1.18 -17.10 14.33
C SER A 273 1.80 -17.40 15.68
N ALA A 274 1.13 -17.02 16.77
CA ALA A 274 1.53 -17.39 18.13
C ALA A 274 0.35 -18.09 18.81
N THR A 275 0.57 -19.30 19.31
CA THR A 275 -0.47 -20.05 20.04
C THR A 275 -0.07 -20.19 21.50
N VAL A 276 -0.93 -19.71 22.40
CA VAL A 276 -0.66 -19.56 23.83
C VAL A 276 -1.72 -20.33 24.61
N ASP A 277 -1.29 -21.19 25.54
CA ASP A 277 -2.17 -21.79 26.53
C ASP A 277 -2.18 -20.96 27.81
N LEU A 278 -3.40 -20.61 28.24
CA LEU A 278 -3.69 -20.09 29.57
C LEU A 278 -4.07 -21.28 30.45
N ILE A 279 -3.27 -21.58 31.49
CA ILE A 279 -3.45 -22.77 32.33
C ILE A 279 -3.58 -22.36 33.79
N VAL A 280 -4.64 -22.84 34.45
CA VAL A 280 -4.78 -22.83 35.92
C VAL A 280 -4.70 -24.28 36.40
N ASP A 281 -3.79 -24.55 37.34
CA ASP A 281 -3.60 -25.87 37.95
C ASP A 281 -3.25 -25.75 39.43
N GLY A 282 -3.12 -26.90 40.11
CA GLY A 282 -2.72 -26.97 41.51
C GLY A 282 -3.80 -26.59 42.52
N MET A 283 -5.07 -26.47 42.09
CA MET A 283 -6.21 -26.24 42.99
C MET A 283 -6.81 -27.55 43.49
N ASP A 284 -7.34 -27.55 44.72
CA ASP A 284 -7.98 -28.72 45.31
C ASP A 284 -9.26 -29.11 44.55
N ALA A 285 -9.30 -30.35 44.01
CA ALA A 285 -10.52 -30.94 43.47
C ALA A 285 -11.50 -31.23 44.61
N GLY A 286 -12.75 -30.77 44.48
CA GLY A 286 -13.74 -30.82 45.56
C GLY A 286 -15.17 -31.12 45.10
N HIS A 287 -16.05 -31.40 46.06
CA HIS A 287 -17.46 -31.65 45.79
C HIS A 287 -18.22 -30.34 45.61
N SER A 288 -19.07 -30.24 44.59
CA SER A 288 -19.77 -28.99 44.21
C SER A 288 -20.72 -28.42 45.27
N SER A 289 -21.05 -29.19 46.32
CA SER A 289 -21.88 -28.74 47.44
C SER A 289 -21.12 -27.92 48.50
N ASN A 290 -19.80 -27.77 48.39
CA ASN A 290 -18.99 -26.93 49.29
C ASN A 290 -17.85 -26.26 48.50
N PRO A 291 -18.17 -25.30 47.61
CA PRO A 291 -17.19 -24.67 46.72
C PRO A 291 -16.26 -23.69 47.47
N PRO A 292 -15.01 -23.51 46.99
CA PRO A 292 -14.16 -22.39 47.40
C PRO A 292 -14.73 -21.04 46.92
N ARG A 293 -14.12 -19.93 47.36
CA ARG A 293 -14.54 -18.57 46.94
C ARG A 293 -14.29 -18.28 45.46
N GLU A 294 -13.27 -18.90 44.89
CA GLU A 294 -12.95 -18.90 43.46
C GLU A 294 -12.61 -20.35 43.10
N SER A 295 -13.20 -20.89 42.04
CA SER A 295 -12.77 -22.16 41.45
C SER A 295 -11.77 -21.93 40.32
N THR A 296 -11.12 -23.02 39.91
CA THR A 296 -10.21 -23.10 38.76
C THR A 296 -10.81 -22.52 37.48
N ILE A 297 -12.13 -22.69 37.28
CA ILE A 297 -12.87 -22.16 36.14
C ILE A 297 -13.12 -20.66 36.30
N ASP A 298 -13.45 -20.17 37.50
CA ASP A 298 -13.71 -18.74 37.75
C ASP A 298 -12.44 -17.89 37.51
N ILE A 299 -11.28 -18.40 37.94
CA ILE A 299 -9.99 -17.75 37.73
C ILE A 299 -9.67 -17.69 36.23
N LEU A 300 -9.77 -18.82 35.52
CA LEU A 300 -9.53 -18.88 34.07
C LEU A 300 -10.48 -17.95 33.30
N ALA A 301 -11.79 -18.01 33.58
CA ALA A 301 -12.80 -17.15 32.95
C ALA A 301 -12.54 -15.66 33.23
N SER A 302 -12.07 -15.32 34.43
CA SER A 302 -11.63 -13.95 34.78
C SER A 302 -10.38 -13.53 34.01
N GLY A 303 -9.45 -14.45 33.73
CA GLY A 303 -8.29 -14.22 32.86
C GLY A 303 -8.70 -13.97 31.40
N ILE A 304 -9.49 -14.88 30.82
CA ILE A 304 -10.07 -14.77 29.47
C ILE A 304 -10.80 -13.43 29.29
N THR A 305 -11.62 -13.04 30.27
CA THR A 305 -12.37 -11.77 30.23
C THR A 305 -11.44 -10.55 30.28
N ARG A 306 -10.41 -10.58 31.15
CA ARG A 306 -9.41 -9.51 31.23
C ARG A 306 -8.59 -9.36 29.94
N LEU A 307 -8.13 -10.47 29.35
CA LEU A 307 -7.46 -10.45 28.05
C LEU A 307 -8.36 -9.92 26.93
N ARG A 308 -9.60 -10.42 26.82
CA ARG A 308 -10.57 -9.96 25.80
C ARG A 308 -10.93 -8.47 25.92
N SER A 309 -10.93 -7.91 27.13
CA SER A 309 -11.19 -6.48 27.37
C SER A 309 -10.01 -5.55 27.01
N ARG A 310 -8.84 -6.11 26.68
CA ARG A 310 -7.58 -5.39 26.47
C ARG A 310 -6.92 -5.86 25.16
N PRO A 311 -7.48 -5.51 23.99
CA PRO A 311 -6.90 -5.88 22.70
C PRO A 311 -5.51 -5.25 22.49
N HIS A 312 -4.70 -5.86 21.62
CA HIS A 312 -3.39 -5.33 21.21
C HIS A 312 -3.52 -3.93 20.56
N PRO A 313 -2.47 -3.08 20.63
CA PRO A 313 -2.51 -1.72 20.09
C PRO A 313 -2.70 -1.67 18.57
N LEU A 314 -3.33 -0.60 18.09
CA LEU A 314 -3.41 -0.28 16.65
C LEU A 314 -2.03 0.16 16.13
N SER A 315 -1.66 -0.36 14.94
CA SER A 315 -0.39 -0.12 14.26
C SER A 315 -0.61 0.59 12.93
N PHE A 316 -1.03 1.86 12.98
CA PHE A 316 -1.41 2.64 11.81
C PHE A 316 -0.76 4.03 11.80
N ASP A 317 0.27 4.19 10.98
CA ASP A 317 0.99 5.45 10.74
C ASP A 317 1.60 5.47 9.32
N SER A 318 2.37 6.50 8.99
CA SER A 318 2.95 6.70 7.66
C SER A 318 3.92 5.59 7.18
N SER A 319 4.33 4.67 8.05
CA SER A 319 5.11 3.48 7.68
C SER A 319 4.28 2.20 7.54
N SER A 320 2.96 2.25 7.74
CA SER A 320 2.05 1.13 7.50
C SER A 320 1.74 0.97 6.00
N PRO A 321 1.79 -0.25 5.43
CA PRO A 321 1.29 -0.52 4.07
C PRO A 321 -0.13 0.01 3.86
N GLU A 322 -1.02 -0.20 4.83
CA GLU A 322 -2.43 0.19 4.80
C GLU A 322 -2.63 1.71 4.79
N TYR A 323 -1.70 2.46 5.38
CA TYR A 323 -1.72 3.93 5.34
C TYR A 323 -1.30 4.41 3.95
N GLN A 324 -0.19 3.90 3.42
CA GLN A 324 0.33 4.31 2.11
C GLN A 324 -0.57 3.83 0.96
N MET A 325 -1.24 2.69 1.12
CA MET A 325 -2.35 2.25 0.26
C MET A 325 -3.42 3.35 0.13
N LEU A 326 -3.89 3.92 1.24
CA LEU A 326 -4.93 4.96 1.17
C LEU A 326 -4.42 6.25 0.51
N GLU A 327 -3.20 6.68 0.79
CA GLU A 327 -2.60 7.84 0.09
C GLU A 327 -2.44 7.58 -1.42
N ILE A 328 -2.07 6.36 -1.83
CA ILE A 328 -2.02 5.93 -3.24
C ILE A 328 -3.42 5.90 -3.88
N LEU A 329 -4.48 5.61 -3.11
CA LEU A 329 -5.87 5.58 -3.59
C LEU A 329 -6.52 6.96 -3.69
N ALA A 330 -6.07 7.95 -2.91
CA ALA A 330 -6.58 9.32 -2.93
C ALA A 330 -6.76 9.97 -4.33
N PRO A 331 -5.85 9.83 -5.31
CA PRO A 331 -6.02 10.39 -6.66
C PRO A 331 -7.08 9.69 -7.54
N TYR A 332 -7.52 8.48 -7.21
CA TYR A 332 -8.39 7.67 -8.07
C TYR A 332 -9.88 8.06 -7.93
N PRO A 333 -10.73 7.81 -8.96
CA PRO A 333 -12.13 8.20 -8.95
C PRO A 333 -12.99 7.38 -7.97
N VAL A 334 -13.05 7.88 -6.75
CA VAL A 334 -14.02 7.52 -5.70
C VAL A 334 -15.45 7.90 -6.16
N SER A 335 -16.47 7.15 -5.73
CA SER A 335 -17.88 7.25 -6.16
C SER A 335 -18.48 8.66 -6.19
N SER A 336 -19.33 8.94 -7.20
CA SER A 336 -19.65 10.29 -7.70
C SER A 336 -20.35 11.27 -6.74
N LYS A 337 -20.83 10.83 -5.56
CA LYS A 337 -21.42 11.72 -4.53
C LYS A 337 -20.52 11.99 -3.34
N SER A 338 -19.53 11.13 -3.06
CA SER A 338 -18.60 11.26 -1.93
C SER A 338 -17.13 11.39 -2.36
N SER A 339 -16.89 11.40 -3.67
CA SER A 339 -15.57 11.37 -4.32
C SER A 339 -14.55 12.29 -3.66
N PHE A 340 -14.88 13.57 -3.59
CA PHE A 340 -14.00 14.62 -3.11
C PHE A 340 -13.78 14.59 -1.58
N MET A 341 -14.73 14.04 -0.81
CA MET A 341 -14.59 13.91 0.64
C MET A 341 -13.52 12.86 0.98
N PHE A 342 -13.63 11.64 0.43
CA PHE A 342 -12.60 10.62 0.66
C PHE A 342 -11.26 11.01 0.01
N LYS A 343 -11.26 11.68 -1.15
CA LYS A 343 -10.02 12.28 -1.71
C LYS A 343 -9.38 13.25 -0.71
N THR A 344 -10.16 14.09 -0.03
CA THR A 344 -9.65 15.02 0.99
C THR A 344 -9.15 14.31 2.24
N VAL A 345 -9.83 13.25 2.70
CA VAL A 345 -9.39 12.42 3.84
C VAL A 345 -8.07 11.71 3.51
N TYR A 346 -8.03 10.98 2.39
CA TYR A 346 -6.89 10.16 1.99
C TYR A 346 -5.69 10.98 1.49
N SER A 347 -5.89 12.21 0.99
CA SER A 347 -4.77 13.14 0.71
C SER A 347 -4.23 13.83 1.97
N ASN A 348 -4.81 13.56 3.15
CA ASN A 348 -4.45 14.20 4.42
C ASN A 348 -4.43 13.18 5.57
N MET A 349 -3.92 11.97 5.32
CA MET A 349 -3.84 10.90 6.32
C MET A 349 -3.01 11.31 7.55
N TRP A 350 -2.08 12.25 7.41
CA TRP A 350 -1.36 12.90 8.52
C TRP A 350 -2.29 13.54 9.58
N LEU A 351 -3.48 13.98 9.17
CA LEU A 351 -4.52 14.58 10.03
C LEU A 351 -5.62 13.56 10.39
N PHE A 352 -6.05 12.74 9.42
CA PHE A 352 -7.23 11.89 9.56
C PHE A 352 -6.94 10.44 9.99
N SER A 353 -5.67 10.01 10.05
CA SER A 353 -5.26 8.64 10.37
C SER A 353 -5.94 8.04 11.60
N GLY A 354 -6.06 8.77 12.71
CA GLY A 354 -6.74 8.28 13.92
C GLY A 354 -8.23 8.01 13.73
N ILE A 355 -8.93 8.80 12.91
CA ILE A 355 -10.35 8.59 12.59
C ILE A 355 -10.49 7.40 11.63
N VAL A 356 -9.64 7.33 10.61
CA VAL A 356 -9.64 6.23 9.63
C VAL A 356 -9.30 4.89 10.29
N ALA A 357 -8.30 4.83 11.18
CA ALA A 357 -7.98 3.64 11.96
C ALA A 357 -9.13 3.22 12.87
N SER A 358 -9.83 4.17 13.51
CA SER A 358 -11.02 3.88 14.31
C SER A 358 -12.13 3.25 13.46
N GLN A 359 -12.41 3.81 12.27
CA GLN A 359 -13.44 3.27 11.37
C GLN A 359 -13.05 1.91 10.79
N MET A 360 -11.78 1.72 10.41
CA MET A 360 -11.26 0.43 9.94
C MET A 360 -11.31 -0.64 11.05
N SER A 361 -11.18 -0.25 12.32
CA SER A 361 -11.30 -1.14 13.46
C SER A 361 -12.71 -1.70 13.70
N GLU A 362 -13.75 -1.05 13.15
CA GLU A 362 -15.15 -1.52 13.29
C GLU A 362 -15.45 -2.80 12.47
N LYS A 363 -14.75 -3.01 11.36
CA LYS A 363 -14.87 -4.22 10.52
C LYS A 363 -13.77 -5.23 10.86
N ARG A 364 -14.15 -6.51 11.09
CA ARG A 364 -13.23 -7.60 11.47
C ARG A 364 -12.00 -7.73 10.55
N VAL A 365 -12.18 -7.65 9.24
CA VAL A 365 -11.11 -7.84 8.24
C VAL A 365 -10.08 -6.72 8.33
N THR A 366 -10.51 -5.46 8.37
CA THR A 366 -9.60 -4.32 8.43
C THR A 366 -9.01 -4.12 9.83
N ASP A 367 -9.72 -4.45 10.92
CA ASP A 367 -9.11 -4.51 12.25
C ASP A 367 -7.98 -5.56 12.30
N ALA A 368 -8.19 -6.72 11.67
CA ALA A 368 -7.19 -7.78 11.60
C ALA A 368 -5.94 -7.42 10.77
N ALA A 369 -6.01 -6.45 9.86
CA ALA A 369 -4.82 -5.87 9.24
C ALA A 369 -4.05 -4.94 10.20
N LEU A 370 -4.76 -4.15 11.03
CA LEU A 370 -4.18 -3.04 11.80
C LEU A 370 -3.60 -3.41 13.19
N ARG A 371 -3.77 -4.64 13.67
CA ARG A 371 -3.25 -5.07 15.00
C ARG A 371 -2.99 -6.58 15.08
N THR A 372 -2.31 -7.03 16.14
CA THR A 372 -2.36 -8.46 16.51
C THR A 372 -3.78 -8.82 16.95
N THR A 373 -4.35 -9.89 16.39
CA THR A 373 -5.70 -10.35 16.76
C THR A 373 -5.62 -11.49 17.77
N THR A 374 -6.64 -11.63 18.61
CA THR A 374 -6.70 -12.63 19.70
C THR A 374 -7.96 -13.48 19.57
N ALA A 375 -7.81 -14.79 19.38
CA ALA A 375 -8.92 -15.73 19.23
C ALA A 375 -8.79 -16.91 20.20
N PHE A 376 -9.78 -17.10 21.08
CA PHE A 376 -9.88 -18.29 21.93
C PHE A 376 -10.46 -19.45 21.10
N THR A 377 -9.70 -20.53 20.93
CA THR A 377 -10.05 -21.65 20.03
C THR A 377 -10.48 -22.91 20.77
N LEU A 378 -9.91 -23.16 21.97
CA LEU A 378 -10.24 -24.31 22.82
C LEU A 378 -10.40 -23.86 24.27
N ILE A 379 -11.30 -24.51 25.01
CA ILE A 379 -11.43 -24.36 26.46
C ILE A 379 -11.76 -25.70 27.10
N ASN A 380 -11.07 -26.03 28.20
CA ASN A 380 -11.15 -27.32 28.89
C ASN A 380 -11.26 -27.11 30.39
N GLY A 381 -12.17 -27.84 31.05
CA GLY A 381 -12.32 -27.81 32.50
C GLY A 381 -13.55 -28.59 32.99
N GLY A 382 -13.34 -29.51 33.93
CA GLY A 382 -14.40 -30.35 34.49
C GLY A 382 -14.60 -31.67 33.74
N ILE A 383 -14.96 -32.71 34.49
CA ILE A 383 -15.26 -34.06 33.94
C ILE A 383 -16.60 -34.62 34.43
N LYS A 384 -17.23 -34.02 35.44
CA LYS A 384 -18.49 -34.48 36.04
C LYS A 384 -19.19 -33.35 36.79
N VAL A 385 -20.51 -33.24 36.66
CA VAL A 385 -21.34 -32.15 37.19
C VAL A 385 -21.24 -31.89 38.71
N ASN A 386 -20.76 -32.86 39.51
CA ASN A 386 -20.61 -32.70 40.95
C ASN A 386 -19.15 -32.63 41.45
N VAL A 387 -18.18 -32.53 40.53
CA VAL A 387 -16.74 -32.51 40.83
C VAL A 387 -16.12 -31.24 40.26
N MET A 388 -15.61 -30.37 41.13
CA MET A 388 -14.83 -29.20 40.72
C MET A 388 -13.45 -29.65 40.24
N PRO A 389 -12.98 -29.21 39.06
CA PRO A 389 -11.71 -29.65 38.51
C PRO A 389 -10.52 -28.97 39.19
N SER A 390 -9.43 -29.71 39.39
CA SER A 390 -8.15 -29.17 39.85
C SER A 390 -7.36 -28.42 38.77
N THR A 391 -7.76 -28.57 37.50
CA THR A 391 -7.15 -27.91 36.33
C THR A 391 -8.21 -27.35 35.38
N ALA A 392 -7.89 -26.22 34.75
CA ALA A 392 -8.64 -25.66 33.63
C ALA A 392 -7.68 -24.96 32.67
N SER A 393 -7.94 -25.02 31.37
CA SER A 393 -7.12 -24.34 30.36
C SER A 393 -7.92 -23.76 29.21
N ALA A 394 -7.37 -22.74 28.56
CA ALA A 394 -7.87 -22.22 27.30
C ALA A 394 -6.70 -21.96 26.34
N THR A 395 -6.86 -22.37 25.09
CA THR A 395 -5.91 -22.11 24.01
C THR A 395 -6.32 -20.86 23.26
N VAL A 396 -5.36 -19.96 23.07
CA VAL A 396 -5.52 -18.68 22.38
C VAL A 396 -4.60 -18.69 21.15
N ASN A 397 -5.14 -18.47 19.96
CA ASN A 397 -4.35 -18.21 18.76
C ASN A 397 -4.31 -16.71 18.49
N HIS A 398 -3.10 -16.22 18.20
CA HIS A 398 -2.84 -14.84 17.85
C HIS A 398 -2.24 -14.77 16.45
N ARG A 399 -2.86 -14.01 15.55
CA ARG A 399 -2.21 -13.63 14.29
C ARG A 399 -1.42 -12.35 14.54
N VAL A 400 -0.10 -12.49 14.64
CA VAL A 400 0.86 -11.48 15.10
C VAL A 400 1.07 -10.43 14.02
N HIS A 401 0.98 -9.15 14.37
CA HIS A 401 1.27 -8.03 13.47
C HIS A 401 2.78 -7.81 13.29
N TYR A 402 3.23 -7.40 12.10
CA TYR A 402 4.66 -7.24 11.73
C TYR A 402 5.47 -6.20 12.54
N ARG A 403 4.86 -5.60 13.56
CA ARG A 403 5.49 -4.66 14.50
C ARG A 403 5.58 -5.18 15.94
N GLN A 404 5.18 -6.43 16.18
CA GLN A 404 5.28 -7.10 17.46
C GLN A 404 6.07 -8.39 17.29
N SER A 405 6.99 -8.65 18.22
CA SER A 405 7.59 -9.97 18.41
C SER A 405 6.57 -10.95 19.04
N ILE A 406 6.91 -12.24 19.11
CA ILE A 406 6.09 -13.21 19.86
C ILE A 406 6.14 -12.87 21.35
N GLU A 407 7.30 -12.41 21.82
CA GLU A 407 7.58 -11.96 23.17
C GLU A 407 6.66 -10.80 23.58
N ASP A 408 6.49 -9.79 22.72
CA ASP A 408 5.56 -8.67 22.94
C ASP A 408 4.10 -9.14 23.09
N VAL A 409 3.70 -10.18 22.35
CA VAL A 409 2.34 -10.74 22.42
C VAL A 409 2.14 -11.50 23.72
N VAL A 410 3.10 -12.35 24.11
CA VAL A 410 3.04 -13.12 25.37
C VAL A 410 3.14 -12.20 26.61
N ASP A 411 3.91 -11.12 26.54
CA ASP A 411 3.96 -10.12 27.62
C ASP A 411 2.74 -9.21 27.65
N HIS A 412 2.11 -8.91 26.51
CA HIS A 412 0.78 -8.28 26.49
C HIS A 412 -0.25 -9.16 27.20
N ASP A 413 -0.28 -10.47 26.95
CA ASP A 413 -1.22 -11.38 27.61
C ASP A 413 -1.05 -11.39 29.13
N ARG A 414 0.20 -11.50 29.61
CA ARG A 414 0.54 -11.42 31.04
C ARG A 414 0.08 -10.08 31.64
N GLN A 415 0.37 -8.97 30.96
CA GLN A 415 -0.01 -7.62 31.39
C GLN A 415 -1.51 -7.33 31.32
N ALA A 416 -2.24 -8.01 30.43
CA ALA A 416 -3.68 -7.91 30.30
C ALA A 416 -4.40 -8.70 31.41
N ILE A 417 -3.96 -9.94 31.64
CA ILE A 417 -4.55 -10.90 32.60
C ILE A 417 -4.30 -10.50 34.05
N GLN A 418 -3.08 -10.11 34.41
CA GLN A 418 -2.71 -9.66 35.77
C GLN A 418 -3.11 -10.65 36.89
N ASP A 419 -2.85 -11.95 36.69
CA ASP A 419 -3.17 -13.00 37.66
C ASP A 419 -2.12 -14.11 37.62
N ASN A 420 -1.21 -14.12 38.60
CA ASN A 420 -0.08 -15.07 38.64
C ASN A 420 -0.50 -16.54 38.85
N ARG A 421 -1.79 -16.81 39.07
CA ARG A 421 -2.37 -18.16 39.12
C ARG A 421 -2.60 -18.74 37.72
N ILE A 422 -2.61 -17.88 36.70
CA ILE A 422 -2.79 -18.25 35.30
C ILE A 422 -1.41 -18.28 34.64
N LYS A 423 -0.94 -19.48 34.30
CA LYS A 423 0.30 -19.68 33.55
C LYS A 423 0.04 -19.36 32.10
N VAL A 424 0.92 -18.55 31.49
CA VAL A 424 0.87 -18.14 30.08
C VAL A 424 2.00 -18.87 29.35
N VAL A 425 1.65 -19.91 28.58
CA VAL A 425 2.60 -20.87 27.99
C VAL A 425 2.52 -20.82 26.47
N LEU A 426 3.59 -20.38 25.81
CA LEU A 426 3.70 -20.41 24.35
C LEU A 426 3.86 -21.86 23.86
N ARG A 427 3.12 -22.24 22.81
CA ARG A 427 3.28 -23.53 22.13
C ARG A 427 4.37 -23.49 21.06
N ASN A 428 5.04 -24.62 20.88
CA ASN A 428 5.87 -24.91 19.71
C ASN A 428 5.07 -24.73 18.41
N GLY A 429 5.75 -24.41 17.31
CA GLY A 429 5.09 -24.08 16.03
C GLY A 429 4.60 -22.63 15.94
N SER A 430 4.83 -21.81 16.96
CA SER A 430 4.66 -20.35 16.87
C SER A 430 5.82 -19.72 16.09
N TYR A 431 5.53 -18.75 15.21
CA TYR A 431 6.51 -18.06 14.36
C TYR A 431 6.18 -16.56 14.21
N PRO A 432 7.20 -15.69 14.03
CA PRO A 432 7.02 -14.26 13.92
C PRO A 432 6.37 -13.88 12.58
N ALA A 433 5.89 -12.64 12.51
CA ALA A 433 5.41 -12.05 11.26
C ALA A 433 6.55 -11.79 10.27
N HIS A 434 6.23 -11.77 8.98
CA HIS A 434 7.22 -11.57 7.92
C HIS A 434 7.65 -10.10 7.81
N PRO A 435 8.91 -9.82 7.46
CA PRO A 435 9.39 -8.45 7.28
C PRO A 435 8.63 -7.74 6.14
N VAL A 436 8.52 -6.41 6.23
CA VAL A 436 7.90 -5.61 5.18
C VAL A 436 8.84 -5.50 3.98
N SER A 437 8.41 -6.04 2.84
CA SER A 437 9.15 -6.01 1.58
C SER A 437 9.13 -4.60 0.97
N PRO A 438 10.20 -4.16 0.26
CA PRO A 438 10.22 -2.87 -0.42
C PRO A 438 9.13 -2.74 -1.49
N TYR A 439 8.43 -1.60 -1.49
CA TYR A 439 7.38 -1.25 -2.46
C TYR A 439 7.51 0.20 -2.97
N GLY A 440 6.68 0.59 -3.93
CA GLY A 440 6.69 1.92 -4.53
C GLY A 440 7.88 2.19 -5.46
N ALA A 441 8.25 3.46 -5.63
CA ALA A 441 9.18 3.93 -6.66
C ALA A 441 10.54 3.23 -6.68
N ASN A 442 11.11 2.98 -5.50
CA ASN A 442 12.46 2.47 -5.34
C ASN A 442 12.54 0.92 -5.38
N SER A 443 11.42 0.23 -5.60
CA SER A 443 11.36 -1.23 -5.65
C SER A 443 11.15 -1.72 -7.09
N GLY A 444 12.22 -2.23 -7.71
CA GLY A 444 12.18 -2.79 -9.06
C GLY A 444 11.18 -3.94 -9.21
N PRO A 445 11.29 -5.02 -8.40
CA PRO A 445 10.35 -6.14 -8.44
C PRO A 445 8.88 -5.77 -8.19
N TYR A 446 8.60 -4.92 -7.20
CA TYR A 446 7.22 -4.44 -6.96
C TYR A 446 6.66 -3.70 -8.18
N ARG A 447 7.48 -2.88 -8.86
CA ARG A 447 7.10 -2.20 -10.11
C ARG A 447 6.94 -3.14 -11.30
N MET A 448 7.66 -4.26 -11.34
CA MET A 448 7.50 -5.32 -12.36
C MET A 448 6.20 -6.10 -12.17
N ILE A 449 5.83 -6.43 -10.92
CA ILE A 449 4.52 -7.01 -10.59
C ILE A 449 3.42 -6.00 -10.94
N ALA A 450 3.56 -4.74 -10.53
CA ALA A 450 2.61 -3.69 -10.86
C ALA A 450 2.43 -3.47 -12.38
N LYS A 451 3.52 -3.52 -13.16
CA LYS A 451 3.44 -3.50 -14.64
C LYS A 451 2.60 -4.66 -15.18
N SER A 452 2.81 -5.84 -14.62
CA SER A 452 2.16 -7.06 -15.06
C SER A 452 0.67 -7.06 -14.70
N ILE A 453 0.28 -6.43 -13.57
CA ILE A 453 -1.12 -6.18 -13.20
C ILE A 453 -1.78 -5.19 -14.19
N LEU A 454 -1.17 -4.03 -14.44
CA LEU A 454 -1.74 -2.99 -15.33
C LEU A 454 -1.92 -3.48 -16.77
N GLN A 455 -1.10 -4.45 -17.20
CA GLN A 455 -1.20 -5.07 -18.53
C GLN A 455 -2.37 -6.06 -18.67
N ILE A 456 -3.02 -6.45 -17.58
CA ILE A 456 -4.25 -7.26 -17.58
C ILE A 456 -5.47 -6.42 -17.16
N TYR A 457 -5.28 -5.52 -16.20
CA TYR A 457 -6.31 -4.65 -15.64
C TYR A 457 -5.87 -3.18 -15.76
N PRO A 458 -6.05 -2.53 -16.93
CA PRO A 458 -5.71 -1.13 -17.12
C PRO A 458 -6.36 -0.22 -16.09
N ASP A 459 -5.64 0.82 -15.70
CA ASP A 459 -6.07 1.85 -14.72
C ASP A 459 -6.45 1.36 -13.31
N VAL A 460 -6.29 0.07 -12.98
CA VAL A 460 -6.53 -0.42 -11.62
C VAL A 460 -5.56 0.27 -10.63
N PRO A 461 -6.04 0.77 -9.48
CA PRO A 461 -5.16 1.24 -8.41
C PRO A 461 -4.39 0.05 -7.80
N ILE A 462 -3.11 0.23 -7.52
CA ILE A 462 -2.22 -0.81 -6.96
C ILE A 462 -1.66 -0.33 -5.62
N GLY A 463 -2.04 -1.00 -4.54
CA GLY A 463 -1.64 -0.67 -3.16
C GLY A 463 -0.83 -1.79 -2.48
N PRO A 464 0.09 -1.46 -1.56
CA PRO A 464 0.73 -2.44 -0.68
C PRO A 464 -0.19 -2.77 0.51
N ALA A 465 -0.23 -4.03 0.95
CA ALA A 465 -1.04 -4.43 2.11
C ALA A 465 -0.41 -5.58 2.90
N THR A 466 -0.88 -5.80 4.13
CA THR A 466 -0.60 -6.98 4.96
C THR A 466 -1.50 -8.14 4.58
N LEU A 467 -0.93 -9.32 4.27
CA LEU A 467 -1.69 -10.57 4.22
C LEU A 467 -1.98 -11.03 5.66
N ILE A 468 -3.27 -11.26 5.96
CA ILE A 468 -3.76 -11.66 7.29
C ILE A 468 -3.68 -13.19 7.49
N ALA A 469 -3.74 -13.94 6.39
CA ALA A 469 -3.47 -15.37 6.31
C ALA A 469 -1.95 -15.65 6.37
N ASN A 470 -1.55 -16.88 6.06
CA ASN A 470 -0.15 -17.30 5.92
C ASN A 470 0.08 -17.96 4.56
N THR A 471 1.34 -18.06 4.14
CA THR A 471 1.76 -18.86 2.97
C THR A 471 3.11 -19.54 3.22
N ASP A 472 3.55 -20.37 2.27
CA ASP A 472 4.83 -21.05 2.32
C ASP A 472 6.08 -20.16 2.14
N THR A 473 5.90 -18.86 1.81
CA THR A 473 7.02 -17.88 1.76
C THR A 473 7.89 -17.86 3.03
N ARG A 474 7.34 -18.28 4.18
CA ARG A 474 8.05 -18.38 5.47
C ARG A 474 9.32 -19.23 5.42
N TRP A 475 9.39 -20.21 4.52
CA TRP A 475 10.57 -21.06 4.34
C TRP A 475 11.69 -20.40 3.53
N TYR A 476 11.44 -19.23 2.94
CA TYR A 476 12.33 -18.56 1.99
C TYR A 476 12.77 -17.14 2.41
N LEU A 477 12.48 -16.71 3.64
CA LEU A 477 12.74 -15.33 4.12
C LEU A 477 14.21 -14.90 4.02
N ASP A 478 15.16 -15.84 4.05
CA ASP A 478 16.60 -15.55 3.94
C ASP A 478 17.08 -15.22 2.51
N PHE A 479 16.34 -15.64 1.47
CA PHE A 479 16.81 -15.55 0.08
C PHE A 479 16.71 -14.13 -0.49
N THR A 480 15.76 -13.31 -0.01
CA THR A 480 15.57 -11.93 -0.48
C THR A 480 14.70 -11.12 0.48
N LYS A 481 14.79 -9.79 0.40
CA LYS A 481 13.88 -8.86 1.09
C LYS A 481 12.65 -8.51 0.26
N ASN A 482 12.56 -8.96 -0.99
CA ASN A 482 11.51 -8.63 -1.94
C ASN A 482 10.54 -9.83 -2.06
N ILE A 483 9.64 -10.01 -1.09
CA ILE A 483 8.77 -11.19 -1.00
C ILE A 483 7.30 -10.74 -1.07
N TYR A 484 6.65 -11.00 -2.21
CA TYR A 484 5.31 -10.53 -2.52
C TYR A 484 4.30 -11.69 -2.59
N ARG A 485 3.04 -11.36 -2.30
CA ARG A 485 1.92 -12.29 -2.21
C ARG A 485 0.74 -11.76 -3.00
N PHE A 486 0.52 -12.28 -4.21
CA PHE A 486 -0.48 -11.74 -5.12
C PHE A 486 -0.90 -12.71 -6.24
N SER A 487 -2.21 -12.94 -6.36
CA SER A 487 -2.83 -13.66 -7.46
C SER A 487 -3.75 -12.71 -8.24
N ALA A 488 -3.61 -12.65 -9.58
CA ALA A 488 -4.27 -11.66 -10.44
C ALA A 488 -5.77 -11.93 -10.73
N ILE A 489 -6.49 -12.42 -9.73
CA ILE A 489 -7.92 -12.72 -9.77
C ILE A 489 -8.74 -11.57 -9.18
N LYS A 490 -9.88 -11.29 -9.78
CA LYS A 490 -10.79 -10.21 -9.39
C LYS A 490 -11.96 -10.76 -8.56
N MET A 491 -12.19 -10.22 -7.37
CA MET A 491 -13.19 -10.71 -6.41
C MET A 491 -14.09 -9.61 -5.88
N ASP A 492 -15.31 -9.97 -5.50
CA ASP A 492 -16.16 -9.16 -4.63
C ASP A 492 -15.99 -9.52 -3.14
N GLU A 493 -16.64 -8.77 -2.25
CA GLU A 493 -16.55 -8.99 -0.79
C GLU A 493 -17.19 -10.29 -0.29
N ASN A 494 -18.05 -10.93 -1.10
CA ASN A 494 -18.71 -12.19 -0.77
C ASN A 494 -17.84 -13.38 -1.20
N GLU A 495 -17.14 -13.28 -2.33
CA GLU A 495 -16.27 -14.34 -2.82
C GLU A 495 -15.06 -14.57 -1.91
N THR A 496 -14.62 -13.57 -1.13
CA THR A 496 -13.58 -13.77 -0.09
C THR A 496 -14.01 -14.74 1.03
N SER A 497 -15.29 -15.06 1.19
CA SER A 497 -15.74 -16.09 2.15
C SER A 497 -15.78 -17.51 1.58
N ARG A 498 -15.30 -17.71 0.33
CA ARG A 498 -15.19 -19.03 -0.30
C ARG A 498 -13.85 -19.72 -0.04
N PHE A 499 -12.82 -18.96 0.34
CA PHE A 499 -11.56 -19.51 0.85
C PHE A 499 -11.82 -20.45 2.02
N HIS A 500 -11.35 -21.70 1.89
CA HIS A 500 -11.64 -22.83 2.78
C HIS A 500 -13.14 -23.16 2.97
N GLY A 501 -14.05 -22.46 2.28
CA GLY A 501 -15.50 -22.57 2.41
C GLY A 501 -16.13 -23.60 1.46
N HIS A 502 -17.46 -23.54 1.34
CA HIS A 502 -18.26 -24.38 0.43
C HIS A 502 -18.55 -23.64 -0.88
N ASN A 503 -18.86 -24.39 -1.95
CA ASN A 503 -19.09 -23.85 -3.29
C ASN A 503 -17.97 -22.91 -3.73
N GLU A 504 -16.73 -23.33 -3.49
CA GLU A 504 -15.56 -22.62 -3.99
C GLU A 504 -15.57 -22.64 -5.53
N ARG A 505 -15.23 -21.50 -6.11
CA ARG A 505 -15.34 -21.27 -7.55
C ARG A 505 -14.41 -20.16 -8.03
N ILE A 506 -14.03 -20.22 -9.31
CA ILE A 506 -13.38 -19.12 -10.03
C ILE A 506 -14.10 -18.86 -11.35
N SER A 507 -14.22 -17.60 -11.76
CA SER A 507 -14.74 -17.30 -13.10
C SER A 507 -13.74 -17.74 -14.18
N VAL A 508 -14.24 -18.19 -15.32
CA VAL A 508 -13.39 -18.56 -16.47
C VAL A 508 -12.51 -17.38 -16.89
N GLU A 509 -13.02 -16.15 -16.81
CA GLU A 509 -12.26 -14.92 -17.08
C GLU A 509 -11.11 -14.72 -16.09
N ASN A 510 -11.33 -14.88 -14.78
CA ASN A 510 -10.28 -14.76 -13.76
C ASN A 510 -9.14 -15.75 -14.00
N TYR A 511 -9.44 -17.01 -14.30
CA TYR A 511 -8.41 -18.02 -14.59
C TYR A 511 -7.58 -17.65 -15.83
N LEU A 512 -8.22 -17.19 -16.91
CA LEU A 512 -7.52 -16.76 -18.13
C LEU A 512 -6.68 -15.49 -17.90
N ASN A 513 -7.18 -14.54 -17.10
CA ASN A 513 -6.45 -13.34 -16.71
C ASN A 513 -5.24 -13.65 -15.81
N LEU A 514 -5.34 -14.66 -14.95
CA LEU A 514 -4.24 -15.15 -14.11
C LEU A 514 -3.12 -15.78 -14.96
N ILE A 515 -3.45 -16.63 -15.95
CA ILE A 515 -2.48 -17.15 -16.93
C ILE A 515 -1.77 -16.00 -17.65
N ASN A 516 -2.55 -15.02 -18.13
CA ASN A 516 -2.00 -13.86 -18.82
C ASN A 516 -1.08 -13.03 -17.89
N PHE A 517 -1.43 -12.84 -16.61
CA PHE A 517 -0.60 -12.14 -15.64
C PHE A 517 0.77 -12.81 -15.47
N TYR A 518 0.84 -14.12 -15.25
CA TYR A 518 2.13 -14.82 -15.12
C TYR A 518 2.96 -14.75 -16.41
N TYR A 519 2.33 -14.82 -17.59
CA TYR A 519 3.02 -14.60 -18.87
C TYR A 519 3.56 -13.17 -19.02
N ARG A 520 2.79 -12.16 -18.60
CA ARG A 520 3.25 -10.76 -18.57
C ARG A 520 4.39 -10.57 -17.58
N LEU A 521 4.33 -11.22 -16.42
CA LEU A 521 5.38 -11.18 -15.40
C LEU A 521 6.69 -11.78 -15.94
N MET A 522 6.66 -13.00 -16.48
CA MET A 522 7.84 -13.64 -17.09
C MET A 522 8.46 -12.72 -18.16
N LYS A 523 7.64 -12.19 -19.09
CA LYS A 523 8.08 -11.20 -20.10
C LYS A 523 8.70 -9.94 -19.48
N ASN A 524 8.14 -9.40 -18.42
CA ASN A 524 8.63 -8.17 -17.76
C ASN A 524 9.90 -8.45 -16.92
N CYS A 525 10.13 -9.69 -16.47
CA CYS A 525 11.35 -10.10 -15.77
C CYS A 525 12.58 -10.25 -16.68
N ASP A 526 12.39 -10.64 -17.94
CA ASP A 526 13.45 -10.73 -18.96
C ASP A 526 13.92 -9.36 -19.48
N VAL A 527 13.06 -8.34 -19.43
CA VAL A 527 13.37 -6.99 -19.96
C VAL A 527 13.77 -6.04 -18.82
N ASP A 528 15.02 -6.12 -18.38
CA ASP A 528 15.62 -5.16 -17.44
C ASP A 528 15.57 -3.71 -18.02
N PRO A 529 14.80 -2.78 -17.41
CA PRO A 529 14.75 -1.40 -17.88
C PRO A 529 16.10 -0.67 -17.74
N ALA A 530 16.92 -1.02 -16.75
CA ALA A 530 18.24 -0.44 -16.54
C ALA A 530 19.26 -0.87 -17.61
N ARG A 531 18.91 -1.85 -18.46
CA ARG A 531 19.73 -2.28 -19.59
C ARG A 531 19.54 -1.47 -20.85
N LYS A 532 18.33 -0.98 -21.16
CA LYS A 532 18.13 -0.14 -22.35
C LYS A 532 18.99 1.12 -22.28
N SER A 533 19.08 1.77 -21.13
CA SER A 533 19.97 2.92 -20.92
C SER A 533 21.46 2.54 -20.98
N ARG A 534 21.88 1.46 -20.30
CA ARG A 534 23.29 1.02 -20.27
C ARG A 534 23.82 0.53 -21.61
N PHE A 535 23.04 -0.20 -22.42
CA PHE A 535 23.51 -0.68 -23.72
C PHE A 535 23.73 0.46 -24.72
N THR A 536 22.80 1.44 -24.78
CA THR A 536 22.97 2.62 -25.64
C THR A 536 24.23 3.41 -25.26
N LEU A 537 24.48 3.62 -23.96
CA LEU A 537 25.71 4.25 -23.46
C LEU A 537 26.96 3.43 -23.86
N GLN A 538 26.96 2.12 -23.66
CA GLN A 538 28.16 1.30 -23.91
C GLN A 538 28.50 1.20 -25.40
N GLN A 539 27.50 1.19 -26.30
CA GLN A 539 27.71 1.25 -27.75
C GLN A 539 28.15 2.63 -28.25
N LEU A 540 27.77 3.72 -27.56
CA LEU A 540 28.26 5.08 -27.87
C LEU A 540 29.71 5.29 -27.39
N ILE A 541 30.11 4.68 -26.26
CA ILE A 541 31.45 4.86 -25.68
C ILE A 541 32.49 3.92 -26.32
N PHE A 542 32.12 2.68 -26.66
CA PHE A 542 33.03 1.68 -27.22
C PHE A 542 32.58 1.25 -28.62
N GLY A 543 32.99 2.03 -29.62
CA GLY A 543 32.66 1.79 -31.03
C GLY A 543 33.38 0.57 -31.63
N GLU A 544 32.87 -0.64 -31.40
CA GLU A 544 33.27 -1.82 -32.16
C GLU A 544 32.58 -1.86 -33.53
N SER A 545 33.39 -1.98 -34.58
CA SER A 545 33.06 -1.87 -36.00
C SER A 545 31.81 -2.62 -36.47
N LEU A 546 30.70 -1.89 -36.63
CA LEU A 546 29.67 -2.21 -37.63
C LEU A 546 29.91 -1.40 -38.91
N SER A 547 30.42 -2.10 -39.93
CA SER A 547 30.41 -1.59 -41.31
C SER A 547 29.04 -1.80 -41.95
N TYR A 548 28.71 -1.01 -42.97
CA TYR A 548 27.39 -0.92 -43.62
C TYR A 548 26.25 -0.36 -42.76
N LEU A 549 26.30 0.96 -42.55
CA LEU A 549 25.16 1.82 -42.87
C LEU A 549 25.69 3.02 -43.68
N GLU A 550 24.97 3.43 -44.72
CA GLU A 550 25.38 4.54 -45.58
C GLU A 550 25.15 5.89 -44.91
N LYS A 551 25.83 6.93 -45.41
CA LYS A 551 25.69 8.30 -44.88
C LYS A 551 24.29 8.82 -45.14
N ASP A 552 23.59 9.26 -44.09
CA ASP A 552 23.41 10.70 -43.87
C ASP A 552 22.83 11.05 -42.48
N SER A 553 23.19 12.24 -42.00
CA SER A 553 22.60 13.01 -40.89
C SER A 553 22.13 12.29 -39.60
N VAL A 554 22.96 12.36 -38.55
CA VAL A 554 22.50 12.74 -37.21
C VAL A 554 23.45 13.81 -36.68
N ALA A 555 22.91 14.88 -36.09
CA ALA A 555 23.67 15.87 -35.34
C ALA A 555 23.23 15.80 -33.88
N GLU A 556 24.18 15.73 -32.94
CA GLU A 556 23.86 15.72 -31.52
C GLU A 556 23.39 17.10 -31.06
N GLU A 557 22.27 17.16 -30.35
CA GLU A 557 21.59 18.42 -30.04
C GLU A 557 22.30 19.24 -28.96
N MET A 558 22.54 20.53 -29.26
CA MET A 558 22.91 21.51 -28.24
C MET A 558 21.73 21.76 -27.30
N LYS A 559 21.94 21.68 -25.98
CA LYS A 559 20.96 22.13 -24.98
C LYS A 559 21.41 23.42 -24.31
N ILE A 560 20.47 24.37 -24.19
CA ILE A 560 20.65 25.66 -23.54
C ILE A 560 19.89 25.62 -22.23
N ILE A 561 20.53 26.03 -21.13
CA ILE A 561 19.89 26.15 -19.82
C ILE A 561 19.64 27.64 -19.55
N GLU A 562 18.39 27.98 -19.20
CA GLU A 562 17.92 29.34 -18.94
C GLU A 562 17.54 29.47 -17.46
N LEU A 563 18.33 30.22 -16.69
CA LEU A 563 18.06 30.44 -15.26
C LEU A 563 17.07 31.60 -15.04
N LYS A 564 16.56 31.76 -13.81
CA LYS A 564 15.51 32.72 -13.41
C LYS A 564 15.79 34.20 -13.73
N THR A 565 17.01 34.54 -14.13
CA THR A 565 17.45 35.87 -14.58
C THR A 565 17.32 36.07 -16.10
N ASN A 566 16.73 35.13 -16.84
CA ASN A 566 16.81 34.97 -18.31
C ASN A 566 18.25 34.87 -18.84
N ALA A 567 19.19 34.48 -17.97
CA ALA A 567 20.55 34.18 -18.36
C ALA A 567 20.62 32.81 -19.04
N LYS A 568 21.05 32.80 -20.31
CA LYS A 568 21.30 31.58 -21.09
C LYS A 568 22.75 31.16 -20.94
N PHE A 569 22.97 30.01 -20.34
CA PHE A 569 24.29 29.43 -20.17
C PHE A 569 24.50 28.32 -21.20
N LYS A 570 25.56 28.47 -22.00
CA LYS A 570 25.96 27.47 -22.98
C LYS A 570 27.00 26.54 -22.37
N PHE A 571 26.56 25.34 -22.01
CA PHE A 571 27.43 24.24 -21.60
C PHE A 571 28.05 23.61 -22.85
N THR A 572 29.37 23.47 -22.87
CA THR A 572 30.09 22.76 -23.95
C THR A 572 31.06 21.75 -23.33
N PRO A 573 30.91 20.44 -23.61
CA PRO A 573 31.92 19.45 -23.20
C PRO A 573 33.16 19.62 -24.09
N LEU A 574 34.31 19.93 -23.49
CA LEU A 574 35.50 20.32 -24.27
C LEU A 574 36.41 19.14 -24.64
N LEU A 575 36.58 18.16 -23.76
CA LEU A 575 37.25 16.87 -23.99
C LEU A 575 37.11 15.97 -22.75
N SER A 576 37.24 14.65 -22.92
CA SER A 576 37.47 13.70 -21.82
C SER A 576 38.95 13.70 -21.43
N HIS A 577 39.27 13.69 -20.13
CA HIS A 577 40.67 13.66 -19.68
C HIS A 577 41.32 12.31 -20.02
N ARG A 578 42.45 12.31 -20.76
CA ARG A 578 43.05 11.08 -21.35
C ARG A 578 43.30 9.95 -20.36
N ASP A 579 43.70 10.28 -19.14
CA ASP A 579 44.03 9.32 -18.09
C ASP A 579 42.91 9.14 -17.04
N ARG A 580 41.77 9.85 -17.19
CA ARG A 580 40.62 9.86 -16.26
C ARG A 580 39.29 10.05 -17.04
N PRO A 581 38.74 8.97 -17.63
CA PRO A 581 37.50 9.05 -18.42
C PRO A 581 36.25 9.32 -17.58
N ASP A 582 36.37 9.29 -16.26
CA ASP A 582 35.34 9.63 -15.27
C ASP A 582 35.16 11.15 -15.08
N ILE A 583 36.05 11.99 -15.64
CA ILE A 583 36.06 13.44 -15.45
C ILE A 583 35.79 14.17 -16.78
N MET A 584 34.72 14.97 -16.81
CA MET A 584 34.44 15.92 -17.89
C MET A 584 34.95 17.33 -17.57
N ILE A 585 35.49 18.01 -18.58
CA ILE A 585 35.75 19.45 -18.57
C ILE A 585 34.57 20.16 -19.25
N CYS A 586 33.87 21.00 -18.49
CA CYS A 586 32.77 21.82 -18.99
C CYS A 586 33.18 23.30 -18.98
N SER A 587 32.92 24.01 -20.09
CA SER A 587 32.95 25.47 -20.10
C SER A 587 31.53 26.05 -20.07
N ILE A 588 31.38 27.16 -19.32
CA ILE A 588 30.22 28.04 -19.36
C ILE A 588 30.63 29.36 -20.01
N SER A 589 29.82 29.78 -21.00
CA SER A 589 29.85 31.11 -21.61
C SER A 589 28.46 31.76 -21.54
N SER A 590 28.42 33.10 -21.49
CA SER A 590 27.18 33.89 -21.48
C SER A 590 27.41 35.29 -22.06
N ASP A 591 26.41 35.85 -22.76
CA ASP A 591 26.47 37.19 -23.38
C ASP A 591 26.17 38.34 -22.39
N LEU A 592 26.42 38.13 -21.10
CA LEU A 592 25.95 38.99 -20.01
C LEU A 592 26.89 40.18 -19.70
N SER A 593 26.32 41.18 -19.03
CA SER A 593 27.11 42.26 -18.42
C SER A 593 27.92 41.75 -17.23
N GLU A 594 29.08 42.36 -17.00
CA GLU A 594 30.05 42.02 -15.94
C GLU A 594 29.41 41.94 -14.53
N SER A 595 28.41 42.80 -14.26
CA SER A 595 27.64 42.77 -13.01
C SER A 595 26.80 41.49 -12.82
N SER A 596 26.25 40.96 -13.91
CA SER A 596 25.37 39.78 -13.91
C SER A 596 26.16 38.48 -13.88
N VAL A 597 27.37 38.47 -14.45
CA VAL A 597 28.30 37.33 -14.37
C VAL A 597 28.70 37.04 -12.92
N ASN A 598 28.95 38.07 -12.11
CA ASN A 598 29.33 37.85 -10.70
C ASN A 598 28.16 37.27 -9.87
N LEU A 599 26.92 37.68 -10.13
CA LEU A 599 25.75 37.09 -9.48
C LEU A 599 25.57 35.60 -9.88
N ALA A 600 25.74 35.30 -11.17
CA ALA A 600 25.68 33.93 -11.68
C ALA A 600 26.82 33.04 -11.16
N LYS A 601 28.03 33.58 -10.98
CA LYS A 601 29.16 32.88 -10.35
C LYS A 601 28.83 32.49 -8.91
N GLU A 602 28.19 33.37 -8.14
CA GLU A 602 27.81 33.08 -6.75
C GLU A 602 26.67 32.04 -6.66
N GLU A 603 25.66 32.10 -7.54
CA GLU A 603 24.62 31.06 -7.63
C GLU A 603 25.19 29.69 -8.05
N LEU A 604 26.05 29.65 -9.08
CA LEU A 604 26.73 28.42 -9.51
C LEU A 604 27.65 27.86 -8.42
N ARG A 605 28.36 28.73 -7.70
CA ARG A 605 29.20 28.34 -6.57
C ARG A 605 28.37 27.68 -5.47
N LEU A 606 27.27 28.29 -5.05
CA LEU A 606 26.36 27.74 -4.03
C LEU A 606 25.73 26.40 -4.46
N LEU A 607 25.45 26.22 -5.76
CA LEU A 607 24.96 24.95 -6.32
C LEU A 607 26.02 23.85 -6.39
N LEU A 608 27.30 24.20 -6.53
CA LEU A 608 28.40 23.25 -6.83
C LEU A 608 29.36 23.01 -5.66
N GLU A 609 29.37 23.83 -4.61
CA GLU A 609 30.22 23.67 -3.42
C GLU A 609 29.99 22.35 -2.65
N CYS A 610 28.91 21.63 -2.93
CA CYS A 610 28.68 20.28 -2.39
C CYS A 610 29.28 19.14 -3.24
N ARG A 611 29.76 19.35 -4.48
CA ARG A 611 30.21 18.28 -5.40
C ARG A 611 31.44 18.55 -6.28
N CYS A 612 31.93 19.79 -6.39
CA CYS A 612 33.10 20.13 -7.22
C CYS A 612 34.27 20.69 -6.39
N SER A 613 35.50 20.56 -6.91
CA SER A 613 36.74 20.99 -6.23
C SER A 613 37.57 21.95 -7.08
N GLU A 614 37.81 23.15 -6.53
CA GLU A 614 38.58 24.29 -7.08
C GLU A 614 38.09 24.88 -8.42
N ILE A 615 38.06 26.22 -8.47
CA ILE A 615 37.63 27.02 -9.62
C ILE A 615 38.71 28.05 -9.90
N GLU A 616 39.63 27.75 -10.83
CA GLU A 616 40.56 28.73 -11.39
C GLU A 616 40.15 29.08 -12.82
N SER A 617 39.70 30.32 -13.04
CA SER A 617 39.68 30.96 -14.36
C SER A 617 40.07 32.43 -14.20
N SER A 618 41.01 32.87 -15.03
CA SER A 618 41.51 34.25 -15.09
C SER A 618 40.76 35.14 -16.08
N ASP A 619 39.79 34.59 -16.84
CA ASP A 619 38.92 35.35 -17.74
C ASP A 619 37.51 35.50 -17.16
N LEU A 620 36.92 36.68 -17.33
CA LEU A 620 35.59 37.01 -16.83
C LEU A 620 34.46 36.47 -17.72
N ARG A 621 34.74 36.00 -18.94
CA ARG A 621 33.70 35.54 -19.89
C ARG A 621 33.59 34.03 -20.07
N GLN A 622 34.55 33.26 -19.56
CA GLN A 622 34.58 31.81 -19.66
C GLN A 622 35.02 31.20 -18.33
N VAL A 623 34.15 30.37 -17.75
CA VAL A 623 34.42 29.62 -16.51
C VAL A 623 34.50 28.15 -16.88
N GLU A 624 35.61 27.51 -16.51
CA GLU A 624 35.85 26.09 -16.73
C GLU A 624 35.94 25.38 -15.38
N PHE A 625 35.37 24.18 -15.30
CA PHE A 625 35.36 23.37 -14.09
C PHE A 625 35.17 21.89 -14.44
N THR A 626 35.57 21.02 -13.52
CA THR A 626 35.55 19.57 -13.66
C THR A 626 34.45 18.92 -12.81
N MET A 627 33.78 17.92 -13.38
CA MET A 627 32.77 17.13 -12.68
C MET A 627 32.78 15.67 -13.13
N ASN A 628 32.16 14.80 -12.33
CA ASN A 628 31.86 13.41 -12.68
C ASN A 628 30.77 13.37 -13.77
N ALA A 629 30.88 12.43 -14.71
CA ALA A 629 29.85 12.15 -15.71
C ALA A 629 28.48 11.79 -15.11
N ASP A 630 28.43 11.07 -13.98
CA ASP A 630 27.16 10.77 -13.30
C ASP A 630 26.49 12.04 -12.77
N ASP A 631 27.27 12.99 -12.23
CA ASP A 631 26.78 14.28 -11.76
C ASP A 631 26.32 15.18 -12.90
N TYR A 632 27.01 15.16 -14.05
CA TYR A 632 26.59 15.84 -15.28
C TYR A 632 25.22 15.31 -15.77
N HIS A 633 25.04 13.99 -15.80
CA HIS A 633 23.76 13.39 -16.17
C HIS A 633 22.66 13.67 -15.15
N TYR A 634 22.98 13.65 -13.85
CA TYR A 634 22.05 14.02 -12.78
C TYR A 634 21.59 15.48 -12.88
N LEU A 635 22.51 16.42 -13.11
CA LEU A 635 22.22 17.85 -13.31
C LEU A 635 21.37 18.10 -14.56
N THR A 636 21.73 17.48 -15.69
CA THR A 636 21.05 17.71 -16.99
C THR A 636 19.66 17.07 -17.09
N HIS A 637 19.33 16.07 -16.26
CA HIS A 637 18.01 15.44 -16.22
C HIS A 637 17.12 15.90 -15.05
N ASN A 638 17.70 16.28 -13.90
CA ASN A 638 16.94 16.62 -12.69
C ASN A 638 17.01 18.12 -12.33
N CYS A 639 17.24 18.99 -13.32
CA CYS A 639 17.46 20.43 -13.12
C CYS A 639 16.26 21.15 -12.45
N GLU A 640 15.03 20.64 -12.60
CA GLU A 640 13.84 21.16 -11.91
C GLU A 640 13.71 20.72 -10.43
N GLU A 641 14.43 19.67 -10.02
CA GLU A 641 14.42 19.17 -8.65
C GLU A 641 15.51 19.81 -7.77
N LEU A 642 16.64 20.19 -8.35
CA LEU A 642 17.77 20.85 -7.65
C LEU A 642 17.49 22.28 -7.16
N LEU A 643 16.32 22.85 -7.48
CA LEU A 643 15.81 24.04 -6.80
C LEU A 643 15.35 23.69 -5.38
N TYR A 644 16.22 23.99 -4.40
CA TYR A 644 16.09 23.79 -2.94
C TYR A 644 14.64 23.67 -2.41
N PRO A 645 14.29 22.60 -1.66
CA PRO A 645 12.94 22.39 -1.12
C PRO A 645 12.39 23.57 -0.32
N GLU A 646 13.25 24.26 0.44
CA GLU A 646 12.87 25.37 1.32
C GLU A 646 12.35 26.60 0.54
N VAL A 647 12.82 26.80 -0.69
CA VAL A 647 12.32 27.87 -1.60
C VAL A 647 11.08 27.42 -2.38
N LYS A 648 10.94 26.12 -2.64
CA LYS A 648 9.79 25.52 -3.36
C LYS A 648 8.46 25.77 -2.64
N ASN A 649 8.49 25.92 -1.31
CA ASN A 649 7.32 26.28 -0.48
C ASN A 649 6.85 27.74 -0.66
N TYR A 650 7.71 28.69 -1.03
CA TYR A 650 7.29 30.08 -1.24
C TYR A 650 6.67 30.35 -2.61
N TYR A 651 7.04 29.57 -3.64
CA TYR A 651 6.60 29.83 -5.02
C TYR A 651 5.39 29.02 -5.49
N LYS A 652 4.96 27.98 -4.75
CA LYS A 652 3.72 27.22 -5.05
C LYS A 652 2.41 27.94 -4.67
N MET A 653 2.46 29.18 -4.17
CA MET A 653 1.26 29.92 -3.74
C MET A 653 0.51 30.63 -4.90
N PHE A 654 1.06 30.63 -6.11
CA PHE A 654 0.43 31.18 -7.31
C PHE A 654 0.62 30.24 -8.51
N VAL A 655 -0.30 30.28 -9.50
CA VAL A 655 -0.27 29.53 -10.78
C VAL A 655 -0.52 28.01 -10.59
N ILE A 656 -1.64 27.37 -10.94
CA ILE A 656 -2.91 27.76 -11.59
C ILE A 656 -4.09 27.08 -10.88
N VAL A 657 -5.24 27.75 -10.81
CA VAL A 657 -6.55 27.19 -10.41
C VAL A 657 -7.60 27.70 -11.41
N PRO A 658 -8.68 26.95 -11.76
CA PRO A 658 -9.71 27.41 -12.70
C PRO A 658 -10.20 28.85 -12.39
N PRO A 659 -9.98 29.82 -13.30
CA PRO A 659 -9.87 31.21 -12.90
C PRO A 659 -11.17 31.81 -12.36
N LYS A 660 -12.35 31.37 -12.81
CA LYS A 660 -13.60 32.09 -12.51
C LYS A 660 -13.99 31.99 -11.04
N GLU A 661 -13.99 30.79 -10.47
CA GLU A 661 -14.42 30.54 -9.09
C GLU A 661 -13.30 30.83 -8.09
N PHE A 662 -12.05 30.49 -8.41
CA PHE A 662 -10.90 30.81 -7.56
C PHE A 662 -10.62 32.32 -7.49
N ILE A 663 -10.70 33.05 -8.61
CA ILE A 663 -10.57 34.51 -8.57
C ILE A 663 -11.79 35.12 -7.86
N GLN A 664 -13.01 34.57 -7.98
CA GLN A 664 -14.14 35.05 -7.15
C GLN A 664 -13.87 34.87 -5.65
N GLY A 665 -13.45 33.68 -5.20
CA GLY A 665 -13.12 33.45 -3.78
C GLY A 665 -11.97 34.33 -3.29
N VAL A 666 -10.85 34.38 -4.02
CA VAL A 666 -9.63 35.09 -3.58
C VAL A 666 -9.75 36.61 -3.76
N SER A 667 -10.44 37.11 -4.80
CA SER A 667 -10.66 38.56 -4.95
C SER A 667 -11.55 39.14 -3.86
N GLN A 668 -12.46 38.34 -3.28
CA GLN A 668 -13.22 38.74 -2.11
C GLN A 668 -12.33 38.96 -0.88
N PHE A 669 -11.13 38.37 -0.79
CA PHE A 669 -10.15 38.63 0.27
C PHE A 669 -9.02 39.60 -0.12
N SER A 670 -9.06 40.16 -1.33
CA SER A 670 -8.13 41.19 -1.79
C SER A 670 -8.31 42.52 -1.04
N VAL A 671 -7.24 43.33 -1.00
CA VAL A 671 -7.26 44.76 -0.63
C VAL A 671 -8.35 45.53 -1.40
N LYS A 672 -8.67 45.13 -2.64
CA LYS A 672 -9.72 45.75 -3.48
C LYS A 672 -11.11 45.14 -3.33
N GLY A 673 -11.27 44.03 -2.61
CA GLY A 673 -12.57 43.40 -2.38
C GLY A 673 -13.46 44.27 -1.48
N ASP A 674 -14.69 44.54 -1.91
CA ASP A 674 -15.61 45.41 -1.17
C ASP A 674 -16.11 44.77 0.14
N LYS A 675 -16.64 45.60 1.05
CA LYS A 675 -17.05 45.17 2.39
C LYS A 675 -18.27 44.25 2.38
N GLU A 676 -19.19 44.41 1.42
CA GLU A 676 -20.41 43.61 1.37
C GLU A 676 -20.12 42.21 0.83
N SER A 677 -19.35 42.09 -0.25
CA SER A 677 -18.88 40.79 -0.79
C SER A 677 -18.13 39.96 0.26
N LYS A 678 -17.26 40.59 1.06
CA LYS A 678 -16.56 39.96 2.19
C LYS A 678 -17.53 39.38 3.22
N LEU A 679 -18.56 40.14 3.58
CA LEU A 679 -19.58 39.69 4.53
C LEU A 679 -20.50 38.61 3.93
N ARG A 680 -20.89 38.71 2.65
CA ARG A 680 -21.69 37.69 1.93
C ARG A 680 -20.94 36.38 1.73
N PHE A 681 -19.61 36.38 1.69
CA PHE A 681 -18.82 35.15 1.76
C PHE A 681 -18.84 34.55 3.16
N ALA A 682 -18.54 35.35 4.18
CA ALA A 682 -18.52 34.89 5.57
C ALA A 682 -19.89 34.35 6.05
N PHE A 683 -20.99 34.92 5.56
CA PHE A 683 -22.36 34.45 5.84
C PHE A 683 -22.61 33.02 5.32
N ARG A 684 -22.24 32.74 4.06
CA ARG A 684 -22.37 31.42 3.39
C ARG A 684 -21.45 30.31 3.94
N ILE A 685 -20.76 30.56 5.05
CA ILE A 685 -20.05 29.54 5.85
C ILE A 685 -20.94 29.05 7.01
N TYR A 686 -21.90 29.86 7.44
CA TYR A 686 -22.84 29.57 8.53
C TYR A 686 -24.24 29.25 8.02
N ASP A 687 -24.64 29.81 6.88
CA ASP A 687 -25.79 29.41 6.06
C ASP A 687 -25.36 28.18 5.24
N LEU A 688 -25.74 26.98 5.71
CA LEU A 688 -25.30 25.68 5.19
C LEU A 688 -26.25 25.12 4.14
N ASP A 689 -27.56 25.34 4.28
CA ASP A 689 -28.55 24.90 3.29
C ASP A 689 -28.81 25.94 2.18
N ASN A 690 -28.27 27.15 2.32
CA ASN A 690 -28.37 28.27 1.37
C ASN A 690 -29.79 28.87 1.30
N ASP A 691 -30.58 28.79 2.39
CA ASP A 691 -31.89 29.46 2.48
C ASP A 691 -31.83 30.97 2.76
N GLY A 692 -30.64 31.51 3.03
CA GLY A 692 -30.38 32.95 3.19
C GLY A 692 -30.42 33.45 4.63
N TYR A 693 -30.51 32.54 5.60
CA TYR A 693 -30.51 32.80 7.03
C TYR A 693 -29.53 31.84 7.73
N ILE A 694 -29.13 32.16 8.96
CA ILE A 694 -28.36 31.23 9.82
C ILE A 694 -29.28 30.72 10.93
N SER A 695 -29.65 29.44 10.90
CA SER A 695 -30.47 28.83 11.96
C SER A 695 -29.67 28.43 13.19
N ASN A 696 -30.38 28.14 14.29
CA ASN A 696 -29.80 27.58 15.52
C ASN A 696 -29.02 26.28 15.26
N ILE A 697 -29.54 25.40 14.40
CA ILE A 697 -28.93 24.10 14.10
C ILE A 697 -27.62 24.27 13.34
N GLU A 698 -27.57 25.19 12.38
CA GLU A 698 -26.36 25.44 11.58
C GLU A 698 -25.29 26.17 12.40
N LEU A 699 -25.68 27.21 13.15
CA LEU A 699 -24.77 27.90 14.06
C LEU A 699 -24.20 26.95 15.13
N TYR A 700 -25.01 26.03 15.67
CA TYR A 700 -24.54 24.96 16.54
C TYR A 700 -23.58 24.00 15.82
N THR A 701 -23.91 23.58 14.59
CA THR A 701 -23.11 22.63 13.80
C THR A 701 -21.73 23.21 13.49
N VAL A 702 -21.68 24.43 12.97
CA VAL A 702 -20.43 25.13 12.62
C VAL A 702 -19.59 25.39 13.87
N LEU A 703 -20.19 25.85 14.99
CA LEU A 703 -19.44 26.04 16.24
C LEU A 703 -19.00 24.70 16.88
N LYS A 704 -19.76 23.61 16.72
CA LYS A 704 -19.35 22.27 17.19
C LYS A 704 -18.13 21.76 16.41
N MET A 705 -18.11 21.99 15.09
CA MET A 705 -16.96 21.68 14.23
C MET A 705 -15.73 22.53 14.58
N MET A 706 -15.91 23.80 14.97
CA MET A 706 -14.81 24.70 15.35
C MET A 706 -14.23 24.44 16.74
N VAL A 707 -15.08 24.08 17.72
CA VAL A 707 -14.66 23.97 19.14
C VAL A 707 -14.40 22.53 19.57
N GLY A 708 -15.00 21.54 18.88
CA GLY A 708 -14.87 20.12 19.20
C GLY A 708 -15.27 19.80 20.65
N ASN A 709 -14.57 18.85 21.26
CA ASN A 709 -14.86 18.38 22.62
C ASN A 709 -14.45 19.37 23.74
N ASN A 710 -13.98 20.58 23.42
CA ASN A 710 -13.50 21.56 24.41
C ASN A 710 -14.64 22.25 25.20
N LEU A 711 -15.89 22.14 24.73
CA LEU A 711 -17.08 22.57 25.45
C LEU A 711 -18.05 21.40 25.57
N LYS A 712 -18.77 21.30 26.70
CA LYS A 712 -19.91 20.37 26.81
C LYS A 712 -21.05 20.87 25.93
N GLU A 713 -21.82 19.97 25.33
CA GLU A 713 -22.89 20.30 24.38
C GLU A 713 -23.89 21.33 24.96
N ALA A 714 -24.29 21.17 26.22
CA ALA A 714 -25.17 22.13 26.90
C ALA A 714 -24.56 23.53 27.08
N GLN A 715 -23.23 23.67 27.13
CA GLN A 715 -22.54 24.97 27.17
C GLN A 715 -22.43 25.59 25.78
N LEU A 716 -22.22 24.75 24.75
CA LEU A 716 -22.20 25.18 23.35
C LEU A 716 -23.59 25.66 22.90
N GLN A 717 -24.64 24.90 23.21
CA GLN A 717 -26.03 25.28 22.95
C GLN A 717 -26.38 26.61 23.64
N GLN A 718 -26.01 26.79 24.91
CA GLN A 718 -26.17 28.06 25.63
C GLN A 718 -25.40 29.25 25.03
N ILE A 719 -24.41 29.02 24.17
CA ILE A 719 -23.75 30.08 23.39
C ILE A 719 -24.56 30.38 22.13
N VAL A 720 -24.99 29.36 21.39
CA VAL A 720 -25.85 29.47 20.20
C VAL A 720 -27.15 30.21 20.52
N ASP A 721 -27.90 29.73 21.53
CA ASP A 721 -29.18 30.29 21.94
C ASP A 721 -29.06 31.77 22.32
N LYS A 722 -27.97 32.15 23.00
CA LYS A 722 -27.69 33.55 23.36
C LYS A 722 -27.26 34.38 22.15
N THR A 723 -26.48 33.82 21.24
CA THR A 723 -26.04 34.53 20.02
C THR A 723 -27.23 34.91 19.15
N ILE A 724 -28.21 34.01 18.98
CA ILE A 724 -29.48 34.32 18.32
C ILE A 724 -30.26 35.33 19.16
N LEU A 725 -30.59 35.03 20.42
CA LEU A 725 -31.42 35.89 21.29
C LEU A 725 -30.90 37.34 21.48
N PHE A 726 -29.61 37.61 21.27
CA PHE A 726 -29.04 38.96 21.34
C PHE A 726 -28.92 39.69 19.99
N HIS A 727 -29.12 39.01 18.86
CA HIS A 727 -28.77 39.55 17.53
C HIS A 727 -29.83 39.35 16.45
N ASP A 728 -30.71 38.36 16.62
CA ASP A 728 -32.08 38.35 16.10
C ASP A 728 -32.83 39.58 16.66
N LYS A 729 -33.40 40.41 15.78
CA LYS A 729 -34.07 41.68 16.12
C LYS A 729 -35.52 41.75 15.66
N ASP A 730 -35.90 41.04 14.61
CA ASP A 730 -37.30 40.91 14.19
C ASP A 730 -38.01 39.71 14.83
N VAL A 731 -37.24 38.86 15.52
CA VAL A 731 -37.67 37.72 16.37
C VAL A 731 -38.17 36.54 15.53
N ASP A 732 -37.45 36.24 14.44
CA ASP A 732 -37.72 35.10 13.55
C ASP A 732 -37.09 33.76 14.03
N GLY A 733 -36.14 33.82 14.97
CA GLY A 733 -35.45 32.65 15.54
C GLY A 733 -34.20 32.19 14.76
N LYS A 734 -33.78 32.95 13.74
CA LYS A 734 -32.56 32.77 12.96
C LYS A 734 -31.68 34.04 13.07
N ILE A 735 -30.76 34.24 12.12
CA ILE A 735 -29.99 35.48 11.92
C ILE A 735 -29.97 35.78 10.42
N SER A 736 -30.53 36.92 10.02
CA SER A 736 -30.49 37.40 8.63
C SER A 736 -29.10 37.90 8.21
N PHE A 737 -28.89 38.10 6.90
CA PHE A 737 -27.64 38.69 6.40
C PHE A 737 -27.37 40.09 6.96
N GLU A 738 -28.40 40.91 7.09
CA GLU A 738 -28.37 42.27 7.64
C GLU A 738 -27.99 42.28 9.14
N GLU A 739 -28.44 41.28 9.89
CA GLU A 739 -28.08 41.12 11.30
C GLU A 739 -26.69 40.56 11.49
N PHE A 740 -26.29 39.57 10.68
CA PHE A 740 -24.91 39.12 10.59
C PHE A 740 -23.95 40.28 10.27
N CYS A 741 -24.34 41.18 9.35
CA CYS A 741 -23.61 42.42 9.08
C CYS A 741 -23.58 43.37 10.28
N ALA A 742 -24.60 43.41 11.13
CA ALA A 742 -24.60 44.20 12.36
C ALA A 742 -23.74 43.59 13.48
N ILE A 743 -23.67 42.25 13.57
CA ILE A 743 -22.76 41.50 14.45
C ILE A 743 -21.31 41.77 14.03
N VAL A 744 -20.96 41.35 12.81
CA VAL A 744 -19.58 41.32 12.31
C VAL A 744 -19.08 42.73 11.95
N GLY A 745 -19.96 43.63 11.50
CA GLY A 745 -19.61 45.00 11.12
C GLY A 745 -19.17 45.91 12.28
N ASN A 746 -19.45 45.51 13.53
CA ASN A 746 -18.92 46.12 14.75
C ASN A 746 -17.56 45.54 15.18
N MET A 747 -17.03 44.57 14.45
CA MET A 747 -15.73 43.95 14.68
C MET A 747 -14.76 44.31 13.54
N ASP A 748 -13.47 44.38 13.85
CA ASP A 748 -12.39 44.73 12.90
C ASP A 748 -12.06 43.56 11.93
N VAL A 749 -13.08 42.77 11.56
CA VAL A 749 -12.96 41.50 10.83
C VAL A 749 -12.68 41.74 9.35
N HIS A 750 -13.41 42.65 8.71
CA HIS A 750 -13.18 43.04 7.31
C HIS A 750 -11.75 43.56 7.04
N THR A 751 -11.10 44.11 8.06
CA THR A 751 -9.73 44.64 8.08
C THR A 751 -8.68 43.55 8.34
N LYS A 752 -9.07 42.42 8.94
CA LYS A 752 -8.24 41.24 9.21
C LYS A 752 -8.44 40.08 8.23
N MET A 753 -9.46 40.20 7.38
CA MET A 753 -9.72 39.33 6.22
C MET A 753 -9.00 39.82 4.95
N VAL A 754 -8.04 40.72 5.07
CA VAL A 754 -7.17 41.14 3.97
C VAL A 754 -5.86 40.38 4.09
N VAL A 755 -5.45 39.72 3.00
CA VAL A 755 -4.10 39.20 2.85
C VAL A 755 -3.27 40.29 2.16
N ASP A 756 -2.33 40.89 2.89
CA ASP A 756 -1.25 41.66 2.28
C ASP A 756 -0.29 40.68 1.59
N VAL A 757 0.20 41.06 0.40
CA VAL A 757 1.00 40.23 -0.53
C VAL A 757 2.36 40.90 -0.78
#